data_AF-A0AAF3EQN5-F1
#
_entry.id   AF-A0AAF3EQN5-F1
#
_cell.length_a   1.000
_cell.length_b   1.000
_cell.length_c   1.000
_cell.angle_alpha   90.00
_cell.angle_beta   90.00
_cell.angle_gamma   90.00
#
_symmetry.space_group_name_H-M   'P 1'
#
loop_
_entity.id
_entity.type
_entity.pdbx_description
1 polymer ?
#
loop_
_entity_poly.entity_id
_entity_poly.type
_entity_poly.pdbx_seq_one_letter_code
_entity_poly.pdbx_strand_id
1 'polypeptide(L)'
;MSSPGPSSDTDSIGSKRDDASPEVPESVPDSSPSPSENDPPPRPPAPKRLTPESTPQHVAQSAEASPLHGLYEKFGQKEKEIERLEKQNTDYREQLIRTIRERDLNEGLLKNVRDEQAGKFAELEKKVYDLESQLRVTKDRANAQELHYNNTTKDLTTKFNTQVAQLTKRQETAEKEKNEAVVKYAMKEGEIMRVVEENKRKEEDNKKLKQELDEFRKSADHQRVTDLEKAKEALTVELEKVKHERFDLDNRLKISEKRLEVVQLALNDQKQQNEVLRRQLMQVKEEKSMCQETIRSLELRIQSDCEKKTVESEEANKVQNEREEIYRNIVEEVARTKKLNRELGEKVEELTRENTSLLTNLQTIETQLRKEEIEHLSARKRVDELEGIERKVNGSLDEARKARLAQEEAENDRNTAETEADQCRKQAERMLEITEQLTNRNTQMCSELEAVREEKTNLQEKLIEAEGALKRAESKLADNEMKDATSSTNMENEIESMKSTIATKNDKIYQLEKQLDQEVTSANIYRKKTTANIKELKNELSQLRKQLQTQQCQSTPEVVVELPGPSSGSRSRTSSITSIDQVGRSSEASYNLQSPQEEIAPPFQQAMIEKIVKLQKQLARRTEKIEFLEEHVKQCLEELQKKTKIIQYYALREEASLLVPDDKDLRKVPISKRTAPAYSLMGSMWSTGNDKSALQLATEVNSRLQAVLEETLLKNIALKTSVDNLGEEIARLSRENRQLSLKS
;
A
#
# COMPACT_ATOMS: atom_id res chain seq x y z
N MET A 1 -43.01 -11.22 46.68
CA MET A 1 -44.24 -11.91 46.25
C MET A 1 -44.05 -12.41 44.82
N SER A 2 -44.82 -13.39 44.38
CA SER A 2 -45.00 -13.77 42.96
C SER A 2 -43.80 -14.36 42.19
N SER A 3 -43.32 -15.50 42.68
CA SER A 3 -43.17 -16.78 41.94
C SER A 3 -42.18 -16.97 40.76
N PRO A 4 -41.75 -18.23 40.46
CA PRO A 4 -40.53 -18.50 39.68
C PRO A 4 -40.63 -19.57 38.56
N GLY A 5 -39.50 -19.82 37.88
CA GLY A 5 -39.19 -21.08 37.16
C GLY A 5 -39.41 -21.07 35.63
N PRO A 6 -39.00 -22.13 34.91
CA PRO A 6 -38.36 -23.37 35.41
C PRO A 6 -36.86 -23.48 35.05
N SER A 7 -36.15 -24.34 35.80
CA SER A 7 -34.86 -24.92 35.40
C SER A 7 -35.08 -26.24 34.64
N SER A 8 -34.24 -26.53 33.64
CA SER A 8 -34.26 -27.80 32.90
C SER A 8 -33.30 -28.83 33.50
N ASP A 9 -33.81 -30.00 33.87
CA ASP A 9 -33.00 -31.17 34.24
C ASP A 9 -32.21 -31.71 33.03
N THR A 10 -30.99 -32.18 33.27
CA THR A 10 -30.28 -33.14 32.40
C THR A 10 -29.47 -34.11 33.26
N ASP A 11 -29.46 -35.38 32.87
CA ASP A 11 -29.20 -36.51 33.77
C ASP A 11 -27.76 -36.68 34.28
N SER A 12 -27.67 -37.27 35.48
CA SER A 12 -26.44 -37.88 35.98
C SER A 12 -26.30 -39.32 35.48
N ILE A 13 -25.31 -39.60 34.63
CA ILE A 13 -24.76 -40.95 34.45
C ILE A 13 -23.24 -40.91 34.60
N GLY A 14 -22.74 -41.40 35.74
CA GLY A 14 -21.32 -41.66 35.94
C GLY A 14 -20.94 -43.00 35.34
N SER A 15 -20.04 -43.00 34.35
CA SER A 15 -19.54 -44.24 33.73
C SER A 15 -18.43 -44.87 34.58
N LYS A 16 -18.69 -46.05 35.16
CA LYS A 16 -17.66 -46.91 35.74
C LYS A 16 -16.80 -47.51 34.62
N ARG A 17 -15.54 -47.79 34.93
CA ARG A 17 -14.74 -48.75 34.16
C ARG A 17 -15.00 -50.14 34.74
N ASP A 18 -15.60 -51.00 33.93
CA ASP A 18 -15.55 -52.44 34.11
C ASP A 18 -14.74 -53.02 32.92
N ASP A 19 -13.81 -53.92 33.22
CA ASP A 19 -12.79 -54.41 32.29
C ASP A 19 -13.01 -55.91 32.06
N ALA A 20 -13.64 -56.26 30.93
CA ALA A 20 -14.03 -57.62 30.60
C ALA A 20 -14.01 -57.85 29.08
N SER A 21 -13.38 -58.95 28.65
CA SER A 21 -13.25 -59.31 27.24
C SER A 21 -14.54 -59.91 26.66
N PRO A 22 -14.91 -59.62 25.40
CA PRO A 22 -15.93 -60.36 24.67
C PRO A 22 -15.31 -61.56 23.90
N GLU A 23 -15.84 -62.76 24.12
CA GLU A 23 -15.69 -63.88 23.17
C GLU A 23 -16.91 -63.98 22.23
N VAL A 24 -16.79 -64.78 21.18
CA VAL A 24 -17.57 -64.68 19.93
C VAL A 24 -18.85 -65.54 19.93
N PRO A 25 -19.98 -65.04 19.38
CA PRO A 25 -21.19 -65.84 19.18
C PRO A 25 -21.21 -66.64 17.85
N GLU A 26 -21.46 -67.94 17.98
CA GLU A 26 -22.41 -68.78 17.23
C GLU A 26 -22.67 -68.62 15.70
N SER A 27 -22.39 -69.73 14.96
CA SER A 27 -23.42 -70.63 14.32
C SER A 27 -23.59 -70.74 12.77
N VAL A 28 -23.31 -71.98 12.26
CA VAL A 28 -23.90 -72.74 11.11
C VAL A 28 -24.00 -72.12 9.66
N PRO A 29 -24.36 -72.85 8.55
CA PRO A 29 -24.93 -74.21 8.42
C PRO A 29 -24.34 -75.24 7.41
N ASP A 30 -24.51 -76.52 7.79
CA ASP A 30 -25.00 -77.71 7.03
C ASP A 30 -24.36 -78.24 5.71
N SER A 31 -24.02 -79.54 5.71
CA SER A 31 -24.42 -80.53 4.67
C SER A 31 -24.16 -81.99 5.15
N SER A 32 -25.07 -82.92 4.82
CA SER A 32 -25.16 -84.31 5.33
C SER A 32 -24.57 -85.38 4.36
N PRO A 33 -24.69 -86.73 4.54
CA PRO A 33 -25.22 -87.54 5.66
C PRO A 33 -24.40 -88.83 6.07
N SER A 34 -24.91 -89.53 7.10
CA SER A 34 -25.01 -90.98 7.42
C SER A 34 -24.38 -92.09 6.51
N PRO A 35 -24.13 -93.34 7.00
CA PRO A 35 -24.76 -93.99 8.17
C PRO A 35 -23.82 -94.77 9.12
N SER A 36 -24.43 -95.40 10.13
CA SER A 36 -23.82 -96.33 11.10
C SER A 36 -23.53 -97.72 10.54
N GLU A 37 -22.54 -98.42 11.10
CA GLU A 37 -22.68 -99.86 11.38
C GLU A 37 -21.81 -100.29 12.56
N ASN A 38 -22.34 -101.18 13.40
CA ASN A 38 -21.71 -101.73 14.59
C ASN A 38 -21.86 -103.25 14.50
N ASP A 39 -20.86 -103.96 13.96
CA ASP A 39 -20.84 -105.43 13.95
C ASP A 39 -19.39 -105.97 13.87
N PRO A 40 -19.10 -107.19 14.39
CA PRO A 40 -17.75 -107.71 14.53
C PRO A 40 -17.26 -108.50 13.30
N PRO A 41 -15.93 -108.49 13.00
CA PRO A 41 -15.37 -109.25 11.89
C PRO A 41 -15.45 -110.79 12.11
N PRO A 42 -15.55 -111.59 11.03
CA PRO A 42 -16.15 -112.92 11.10
C PRO A 42 -15.20 -114.09 11.41
N ARG A 43 -15.84 -115.21 11.81
CA ARG A 43 -15.24 -116.51 12.11
C ARG A 43 -14.82 -117.27 10.83
N PRO A 44 -13.62 -117.88 10.75
CA PRO A 44 -13.24 -118.73 9.61
C PRO A 44 -14.06 -120.05 9.56
N PRO A 45 -14.22 -120.66 8.36
CA PRO A 45 -15.23 -121.69 8.11
C PRO A 45 -14.80 -123.12 8.49
N ALA A 46 -15.80 -123.99 8.69
CA ALA A 46 -15.62 -125.42 8.94
C ALA A 46 -15.69 -126.25 7.63
N PRO A 47 -14.83 -127.27 7.44
CA PRO A 47 -14.94 -128.20 6.33
C PRO A 47 -16.06 -129.22 6.57
N LYS A 48 -16.95 -129.42 5.59
CA LYS A 48 -17.96 -130.49 5.59
C LYS A 48 -17.72 -131.49 4.47
N ARG A 49 -17.67 -132.77 4.86
CA ARG A 49 -18.24 -133.94 4.14
C ARG A 49 -17.69 -134.24 2.73
N LEU A 50 -16.83 -135.25 2.64
CA LEU A 50 -16.75 -136.12 1.47
C LEU A 50 -16.98 -137.58 1.88
N THR A 51 -18.07 -138.15 1.36
CA THR A 51 -18.35 -139.58 1.31
C THR A 51 -18.43 -139.98 -0.17
N PRO A 52 -17.66 -140.96 -0.64
CA PRO A 52 -17.96 -141.67 -1.87
C PRO A 52 -18.42 -143.10 -1.57
N GLU A 53 -19.51 -143.51 -2.22
CA GLU A 53 -20.07 -144.86 -2.19
C GLU A 53 -19.90 -145.46 -3.60
N SER A 54 -19.07 -146.50 -3.75
CA SER A 54 -18.91 -147.26 -5.01
C SER A 54 -18.20 -148.59 -4.74
N THR A 55 -18.85 -149.71 -5.06
CA THR A 55 -18.17 -151.03 -5.23
C THR A 55 -17.63 -151.12 -6.67
N PRO A 56 -16.62 -151.95 -6.97
CA PRO A 56 -16.97 -153.26 -7.55
C PRO A 56 -16.04 -154.46 -7.21
N GLN A 57 -16.67 -155.63 -7.17
CA GLN A 57 -16.24 -156.95 -7.67
C GLN A 57 -14.73 -157.35 -7.78
N HIS A 58 -14.38 -158.33 -6.92
CA HIS A 58 -14.02 -159.72 -7.31
C HIS A 58 -12.59 -160.07 -7.82
N VAL A 59 -12.20 -161.35 -7.61
CA VAL A 59 -10.96 -162.06 -8.04
C VAL A 59 -9.66 -161.49 -7.43
N ALA A 60 -9.03 -162.03 -6.37
CA ALA A 60 -8.67 -163.40 -5.98
C ALA A 60 -7.42 -164.00 -6.68
N GLN A 61 -6.25 -163.85 -6.03
CA GLN A 61 -5.10 -164.78 -5.95
C GLN A 61 -4.03 -164.10 -5.06
N SER A 62 -3.61 -164.64 -3.91
CA SER A 62 -2.82 -165.87 -3.69
C SER A 62 -1.31 -165.69 -3.90
N ALA A 63 -0.62 -165.27 -2.84
CA ALA A 63 0.75 -165.67 -2.50
C ALA A 63 1.00 -165.38 -1.01
N GLU A 64 1.66 -166.27 -0.29
CA GLU A 64 1.97 -166.10 1.13
C GLU A 64 3.24 -165.27 1.32
N ALA A 65 3.12 -164.12 1.98
CA ALA A 65 4.24 -163.34 2.49
C ALA A 65 4.03 -163.08 3.99
N SER A 66 5.06 -163.27 4.80
CA SER A 66 4.91 -163.36 6.26
C SER A 66 4.33 -162.09 6.89
N PRO A 67 3.55 -162.17 7.99
CA PRO A 67 2.99 -161.00 8.69
C PRO A 67 4.01 -159.91 9.06
N LEU A 68 5.28 -160.30 9.21
CA LEU A 68 6.43 -159.43 9.44
C LEU A 68 6.64 -158.41 8.29
N HIS A 69 6.46 -158.82 7.03
CA HIS A 69 6.71 -157.94 5.88
C HIS A 69 5.68 -156.80 5.80
N GLY A 70 4.39 -157.13 5.96
CA GLY A 70 3.31 -156.15 6.05
C GLY A 70 3.32 -155.30 7.33
N LEU A 71 4.14 -155.65 8.33
CA LEU A 71 4.48 -154.77 9.46
C LEU A 71 5.62 -153.82 9.08
N TYR A 72 6.72 -154.30 8.51
CA TYR A 72 7.83 -153.46 8.04
C TYR A 72 7.37 -152.40 7.02
N GLU A 73 6.48 -152.76 6.08
CA GLU A 73 5.93 -151.80 5.13
C GLU A 73 5.10 -150.71 5.84
N LYS A 74 4.29 -151.07 6.84
CA LYS A 74 3.52 -150.12 7.65
C LYS A 74 4.42 -149.24 8.53
N PHE A 75 5.52 -149.78 9.06
CA PHE A 75 6.54 -148.99 9.75
C PHE A 75 7.18 -147.98 8.79
N GLY A 76 7.65 -148.40 7.61
CA GLY A 76 8.22 -147.49 6.61
C GLY A 76 7.23 -146.45 6.08
N GLN A 77 5.93 -146.76 6.02
CA GLN A 77 4.88 -145.77 5.73
C GLN A 77 4.69 -144.78 6.90
N LYS A 78 4.83 -145.22 8.15
CA LYS A 78 4.76 -144.34 9.33
C LYS A 78 6.01 -143.49 9.51
N GLU A 79 7.20 -144.01 9.23
CA GLU A 79 8.45 -143.25 9.21
C GLU A 79 8.40 -142.13 8.17
N LYS A 80 7.96 -142.41 6.94
CA LYS A 80 7.76 -141.40 5.90
C LYS A 80 6.71 -140.35 6.26
N GLU A 81 5.65 -140.72 6.96
CA GLU A 81 4.65 -139.76 7.44
C GLU A 81 5.19 -138.92 8.61
N ILE A 82 6.03 -139.49 9.48
CA ILE A 82 6.76 -138.74 10.51
C ILE A 82 7.73 -137.75 9.86
N GLU A 83 8.57 -138.19 8.92
CA GLU A 83 9.50 -137.31 8.18
C GLU A 83 8.75 -136.17 7.45
N ARG A 84 7.59 -136.49 6.84
CA ARG A 84 6.71 -135.49 6.18
C ARG A 84 6.15 -134.48 7.19
N LEU A 85 5.73 -134.94 8.37
CA LEU A 85 5.20 -134.08 9.45
C LEU A 85 6.30 -133.27 10.14
N GLU A 86 7.50 -133.83 10.33
CA GLU A 86 8.67 -133.14 10.86
C GLU A 86 9.13 -132.04 9.91
N LYS A 87 9.18 -132.32 8.59
CA LYS A 87 9.45 -131.31 7.57
C LYS A 87 8.40 -130.20 7.55
N GLN A 88 7.11 -130.54 7.64
CA GLN A 88 6.08 -129.51 7.81
C GLN A 88 6.27 -128.73 9.12
N ASN A 89 6.72 -129.36 10.20
CA ASN A 89 7.02 -128.68 11.46
C ASN A 89 8.21 -127.71 11.32
N THR A 90 9.26 -128.07 10.58
CA THR A 90 10.37 -127.15 10.27
C THR A 90 9.93 -126.00 9.37
N ASP A 91 9.13 -126.29 8.32
CA ASP A 91 8.62 -125.27 7.41
C ASP A 91 7.72 -124.26 8.16
N TYR A 92 6.85 -124.73 9.07
CA TYR A 92 6.04 -123.85 9.93
C TYR A 92 6.88 -123.06 10.95
N ARG A 93 7.94 -123.64 11.52
CA ARG A 93 8.87 -122.91 12.41
C ARG A 93 9.62 -121.83 11.65
N GLU A 94 10.09 -122.11 10.44
CA GLU A 94 10.73 -121.10 9.58
C GLU A 94 9.77 -119.98 9.20
N GLN A 95 8.53 -120.30 8.81
CA GLN A 95 7.51 -119.30 8.52
C GLN A 95 7.24 -118.42 9.75
N LEU A 96 7.05 -119.02 10.93
CA LEU A 96 6.86 -118.28 12.18
C LEU A 96 8.05 -117.35 12.51
N ILE A 97 9.28 -117.81 12.33
CA ILE A 97 10.50 -117.01 12.54
C ILE A 97 10.59 -115.85 11.53
N ARG A 98 10.19 -116.06 10.26
CA ARG A 98 10.12 -115.01 9.24
C ARG A 98 9.07 -113.96 9.61
N THR A 99 7.84 -114.38 9.95
CA THR A 99 6.77 -113.48 10.37
C THR A 99 7.12 -112.70 11.65
N ILE A 100 7.84 -113.30 12.60
CA ILE A 100 8.35 -112.58 13.78
C ILE A 100 9.34 -111.49 13.36
N ARG A 101 10.33 -111.80 12.50
CA ARG A 101 11.30 -110.81 12.01
C ARG A 101 10.65 -109.69 11.19
N GLU A 102 9.65 -110.02 10.38
CA GLU A 102 8.86 -109.05 9.60
C GLU A 102 8.02 -108.15 10.51
N ARG A 103 7.38 -108.71 11.56
CA ARG A 103 6.71 -107.93 12.61
C ARG A 103 7.68 -106.97 13.29
N ASP A 104 8.83 -107.47 13.74
CA ASP A 104 9.80 -106.68 14.52
C ASP A 104 10.41 -105.55 13.68
N LEU A 105 10.66 -105.81 12.38
CA LEU A 105 11.07 -104.79 11.41
C LEU A 105 9.97 -103.74 11.20
N ASN A 106 8.72 -104.17 11.01
CA ASN A 106 7.58 -103.27 10.84
C ASN A 106 7.29 -102.43 12.10
N GLU A 107 7.47 -103.00 13.30
CA GLU A 107 7.36 -102.26 14.56
C GLU A 107 8.47 -101.21 14.69
N GLY A 108 9.71 -101.54 14.32
CA GLY A 108 10.81 -100.59 14.23
C GLY A 108 10.56 -99.45 13.24
N LEU A 109 10.05 -99.76 12.04
CA LEU A 109 9.68 -98.75 11.03
C LEU A 109 8.52 -97.87 11.51
N LEU A 110 7.48 -98.45 12.11
CA LEU A 110 6.37 -97.69 12.69
C LEU A 110 6.83 -96.80 13.84
N LYS A 111 7.78 -97.24 14.66
CA LYS A 111 8.38 -96.40 15.70
C LYS A 111 9.14 -95.23 15.09
N ASN A 112 10.02 -95.47 14.12
CA ASN A 112 10.77 -94.40 13.45
C ASN A 112 9.84 -93.35 12.82
N VAL A 113 8.74 -93.77 12.19
CA VAL A 113 7.73 -92.85 11.63
C VAL A 113 7.03 -92.03 12.71
N ARG A 114 6.71 -92.62 13.88
CA ARG A 114 6.15 -91.88 15.03
C ARG A 114 7.15 -90.88 15.62
N ASP A 115 8.40 -91.30 15.80
CA ASP A 115 9.47 -90.47 16.36
C ASP A 115 9.78 -89.29 15.41
N GLU A 116 9.80 -89.52 14.09
CA GLU A 116 9.88 -88.46 13.07
C GLU A 116 8.67 -87.51 13.09
N GLN A 117 7.45 -88.03 13.24
CA GLN A 117 6.24 -87.20 13.32
C GLN A 117 6.26 -86.35 14.60
N ALA A 118 6.60 -86.92 15.75
CA ALA A 118 6.74 -86.20 17.01
C ALA A 118 7.79 -85.08 16.93
N GLY A 119 8.95 -85.35 16.29
CA GLY A 119 9.96 -84.31 16.03
C GLY A 119 9.43 -83.17 15.16
N LYS A 120 8.70 -83.50 14.08
CA LYS A 120 8.08 -82.51 13.18
C LYS A 120 6.97 -81.71 13.89
N PHE A 121 6.19 -82.32 14.78
CA PHE A 121 5.21 -81.62 15.61
C PHE A 121 5.90 -80.65 16.59
N ALA A 122 6.91 -81.09 17.35
CA ALA A 122 7.64 -80.22 18.27
C ALA A 122 8.35 -79.05 17.56
N GLU A 123 8.86 -79.27 16.35
CA GLU A 123 9.37 -78.19 15.49
C GLU A 123 8.29 -77.18 15.07
N LEU A 124 7.08 -77.65 14.76
CA LEU A 124 5.95 -76.79 14.38
C LEU A 124 5.39 -76.02 15.58
N GLU A 125 5.23 -76.67 16.73
CA GLU A 125 4.84 -76.02 18.00
C GLU A 125 5.82 -74.90 18.37
N LYS A 126 7.13 -75.15 18.26
CA LYS A 126 8.13 -74.11 18.48
C LYS A 126 7.99 -72.96 17.47
N LYS A 127 7.78 -73.25 16.19
CA LYS A 127 7.60 -72.22 15.14
C LYS A 127 6.32 -71.39 15.40
N VAL A 128 5.24 -72.00 15.89
CA VAL A 128 4.03 -71.29 16.33
C VAL A 128 4.35 -70.36 17.49
N TYR A 129 5.00 -70.84 18.55
CA TYR A 129 5.39 -70.02 19.71
C TYR A 129 6.32 -68.85 19.33
N ASP A 130 7.33 -69.10 18.49
CA ASP A 130 8.25 -68.07 18.00
C ASP A 130 7.52 -67.01 17.15
N LEU A 131 6.48 -67.39 16.40
CA LEU A 131 5.63 -66.47 15.63
C LEU A 131 4.62 -65.71 16.50
N GLU A 132 3.99 -66.34 17.49
CA GLU A 132 3.11 -65.69 18.48
C GLU A 132 3.86 -64.63 19.29
N SER A 133 5.10 -64.93 19.67
CA SER A 133 6.00 -63.99 20.33
C SER A 133 6.31 -62.77 19.45
N GLN A 134 6.65 -62.99 18.17
CA GLN A 134 6.85 -61.91 17.19
C GLN A 134 5.57 -61.09 16.94
N LEU A 135 4.40 -61.74 16.88
CA LEU A 135 3.10 -61.09 16.72
C LEU A 135 2.77 -60.21 17.93
N ARG A 136 3.02 -60.69 19.16
CA ARG A 136 2.91 -59.88 20.38
C ARG A 136 3.83 -58.65 20.33
N VAL A 137 5.12 -58.83 20.05
CA VAL A 137 6.10 -57.71 20.04
C VAL A 137 5.77 -56.67 18.95
N THR A 138 5.31 -57.11 17.78
CA THR A 138 4.88 -56.20 16.71
C THR A 138 3.57 -55.47 17.05
N LYS A 139 2.60 -56.16 17.69
CA LYS A 139 1.37 -55.54 18.21
C LYS A 139 1.66 -54.51 19.30
N ASP A 140 2.49 -54.84 20.28
CA ASP A 140 2.86 -53.93 21.37
C ASP A 140 3.61 -52.68 20.84
N ARG A 141 4.48 -52.86 19.84
CA ARG A 141 5.13 -51.76 19.12
C ARG A 141 4.12 -50.89 18.35
N ALA A 142 3.14 -51.48 17.68
CA ALA A 142 2.09 -50.75 16.97
C ALA A 142 1.24 -49.92 17.94
N ASN A 143 0.79 -50.52 19.04
CA ASN A 143 0.04 -49.85 20.11
C ASN A 143 0.83 -48.66 20.69
N ALA A 144 2.14 -48.82 20.92
CA ALA A 144 3.00 -47.75 21.42
C ALA A 144 3.17 -46.59 20.41
N GLN A 145 3.26 -46.90 19.11
CA GLN A 145 3.27 -45.87 18.06
C GLN A 145 1.93 -45.15 17.94
N GLU A 146 0.81 -45.88 18.01
CA GLU A 146 -0.53 -45.29 17.98
C GLU A 146 -0.76 -44.35 19.18
N LEU A 147 -0.36 -44.77 20.40
CA LEU A 147 -0.42 -43.93 21.59
C LEU A 147 0.44 -42.65 21.45
N HIS A 148 1.64 -42.77 20.87
CA HIS A 148 2.51 -41.63 20.58
C HIS A 148 1.86 -40.65 19.58
N TYR A 149 1.29 -41.14 18.48
CA TYR A 149 0.59 -40.30 17.50
C TYR A 149 -0.68 -39.66 18.08
N ASN A 150 -1.46 -40.40 18.87
CA ASN A 150 -2.64 -39.88 19.56
C ASN A 150 -2.28 -38.76 20.55
N ASN A 151 -1.19 -38.91 21.32
CA ASN A 151 -0.72 -37.86 22.22
C ASN A 151 -0.16 -36.65 21.46
N THR A 152 0.66 -36.88 20.42
CA THR A 152 1.20 -35.81 19.57
C THR A 152 0.08 -35.00 18.91
N THR A 153 -0.99 -35.68 18.46
CA THR A 153 -2.17 -35.04 17.85
C THR A 153 -2.93 -34.18 18.86
N LYS A 154 -3.10 -34.65 20.11
CA LYS A 154 -3.70 -33.86 21.19
C LYS A 154 -2.87 -32.63 21.55
N ASP A 155 -1.54 -32.78 21.63
CA ASP A 155 -0.61 -31.68 21.92
C ASP A 155 -0.59 -30.63 20.80
N LEU A 156 -0.66 -31.05 19.54
CA LEU A 156 -0.80 -30.13 18.41
C LEU A 156 -2.18 -29.45 18.39
N THR A 157 -3.26 -30.20 18.58
CA THR A 157 -4.63 -29.68 18.61
C THR A 157 -4.80 -28.63 19.72
N THR A 158 -4.28 -28.90 20.92
CA THR A 158 -4.34 -27.94 22.05
C THR A 158 -3.49 -26.69 21.79
N LYS A 159 -2.31 -26.82 21.14
CA LYS A 159 -1.50 -25.67 20.71
C LYS A 159 -2.22 -24.83 19.66
N PHE A 160 -2.79 -25.43 18.61
CA PHE A 160 -3.54 -24.71 17.58
C PHE A 160 -4.79 -24.03 18.17
N ASN A 161 -5.59 -24.72 18.99
CA ASN A 161 -6.74 -24.11 19.66
C ASN A 161 -6.33 -22.92 20.55
N THR A 162 -5.18 -23.00 21.21
CA THR A 162 -4.62 -21.90 22.01
C THR A 162 -4.17 -20.72 21.12
N GLN A 163 -3.52 -20.98 19.98
CA GLN A 163 -3.14 -19.94 19.03
C GLN A 163 -4.37 -19.26 18.41
N VAL A 164 -5.37 -20.03 17.98
CA VAL A 164 -6.65 -19.50 17.46
C VAL A 164 -7.30 -18.60 18.49
N ALA A 165 -7.45 -19.05 19.75
CA ALA A 165 -8.03 -18.23 20.81
C ALA A 165 -7.23 -16.94 21.09
N GLN A 166 -5.90 -16.97 20.98
CA GLN A 166 -5.06 -15.76 21.08
C GLN A 166 -5.24 -14.81 19.90
N LEU A 167 -5.38 -15.33 18.67
CA LEU A 167 -5.62 -14.54 17.47
C LEU A 167 -7.02 -13.90 17.46
N THR A 168 -8.07 -14.66 17.79
CA THR A 168 -9.43 -14.13 17.96
C THR A 168 -9.47 -13.03 19.02
N LYS A 169 -8.79 -13.22 20.17
CA LYS A 169 -8.71 -12.19 21.21
C LYS A 169 -7.97 -10.92 20.74
N ARG A 170 -6.94 -11.06 19.88
CA ARG A 170 -6.23 -9.91 19.27
C ARG A 170 -7.10 -9.19 18.23
N GLN A 171 -7.86 -9.94 17.43
CA GLN A 171 -8.85 -9.38 16.51
C GLN A 171 -9.90 -8.58 17.29
N GLU A 172 -10.48 -9.13 18.35
CA GLU A 172 -11.43 -8.42 19.21
C GLU A 172 -10.87 -7.10 19.76
N THR A 173 -9.60 -7.06 20.19
CA THR A 173 -8.98 -5.81 20.67
C THR A 173 -8.78 -4.81 19.54
N ALA A 174 -8.31 -5.25 18.37
CA ALA A 174 -8.14 -4.38 17.20
C ALA A 174 -9.48 -3.83 16.67
N GLU A 175 -10.55 -4.63 16.72
CA GLU A 175 -11.91 -4.18 16.39
C GLU A 175 -12.45 -3.17 17.42
N LYS A 176 -12.21 -3.38 18.71
CA LYS A 176 -12.57 -2.42 19.77
C LYS A 176 -11.80 -1.10 19.60
N GLU A 177 -10.50 -1.14 19.35
CA GLU A 177 -9.67 0.04 19.09
C GLU A 177 -10.08 0.78 17.81
N LYS A 178 -10.36 0.06 16.71
CA LYS A 178 -10.92 0.60 15.47
C LYS A 178 -12.24 1.31 15.72
N ASN A 179 -13.17 0.69 16.45
CA ASN A 179 -14.48 1.25 16.73
C ASN A 179 -14.39 2.48 17.64
N GLU A 180 -13.51 2.44 18.65
CA GLU A 180 -13.22 3.60 19.51
C GLU A 180 -12.58 4.76 18.71
N ALA A 181 -11.70 4.46 17.76
CA ALA A 181 -11.15 5.46 16.85
C ALA A 181 -12.22 6.08 15.96
N VAL A 182 -13.13 5.29 15.38
CA VAL A 182 -14.28 5.78 14.60
C VAL A 182 -15.17 6.70 15.44
N VAL A 183 -15.48 6.34 16.69
CA VAL A 183 -16.23 7.20 17.62
C VAL A 183 -15.48 8.51 17.88
N LYS A 184 -14.16 8.46 18.14
CA LYS A 184 -13.34 9.67 18.34
C LYS A 184 -13.29 10.57 17.10
N TYR A 185 -13.27 10.00 15.89
CA TYR A 185 -13.35 10.78 14.65
C TYR A 185 -14.73 11.42 14.47
N ALA A 186 -15.83 10.67 14.63
CA ALA A 186 -17.19 11.20 14.54
C ALA A 186 -17.47 12.32 15.57
N MET A 187 -16.95 12.18 16.80
CA MET A 187 -17.04 13.23 17.83
C MET A 187 -16.27 14.51 17.43
N LYS A 188 -15.06 14.38 16.86
CA LYS A 188 -14.28 15.52 16.35
C LYS A 188 -14.94 16.17 15.14
N GLU A 189 -15.50 15.39 14.23
CA GLU A 189 -16.23 15.90 13.06
C GLU A 189 -17.49 16.67 13.49
N GLY A 190 -18.27 16.14 14.44
CA GLY A 190 -19.38 16.84 15.09
C GLY A 190 -18.98 18.05 15.94
N GLU A 191 -17.70 18.21 16.27
CA GLU A 191 -17.14 19.44 16.86
C GLU A 191 -16.74 20.47 15.80
N ILE A 192 -16.05 20.02 14.75
CA ILE A 192 -15.70 20.86 13.59
C ILE A 192 -16.97 21.44 12.96
N MET A 193 -18.02 20.65 12.77
CA MET A 193 -19.32 21.13 12.23
C MET A 193 -19.94 22.22 13.11
N ARG A 194 -19.90 22.08 14.45
CA ARG A 194 -20.37 23.12 15.37
C ARG A 194 -19.55 24.41 15.27
N VAL A 195 -18.22 24.31 15.17
CA VAL A 195 -17.33 25.47 15.00
C VAL A 195 -17.51 26.14 13.63
N VAL A 196 -17.79 25.37 12.57
CA VAL A 196 -18.13 25.90 11.24
C VAL A 196 -19.46 26.66 11.26
N GLU A 197 -20.51 26.11 11.88
CA GLU A 197 -21.80 26.80 12.04
C GLU A 197 -21.68 28.08 12.88
N GLU A 198 -20.87 28.05 13.95
CA GLU A 198 -20.60 29.22 14.79
C GLU A 198 -19.79 30.30 14.05
N ASN A 199 -18.78 29.91 13.27
CA ASN A 199 -18.02 30.84 12.44
C ASN A 199 -18.88 31.45 11.34
N LYS A 200 -19.71 30.66 10.65
CA LYS A 200 -20.66 31.15 9.64
C LYS A 200 -21.62 32.19 10.23
N ARG A 201 -22.19 31.95 11.42
CA ARG A 201 -22.99 32.97 12.14
C ARG A 201 -22.18 34.25 12.41
N LYS A 202 -20.95 34.13 12.90
CA LYS A 202 -20.07 35.30 13.14
C LYS A 202 -19.72 36.03 11.85
N GLU A 203 -19.59 35.35 10.71
CA GLU A 203 -19.40 35.98 9.40
C GLU A 203 -20.66 36.72 8.91
N GLU A 204 -21.84 36.12 9.06
CA GLU A 204 -23.12 36.76 8.77
C GLU A 204 -23.34 38.01 9.64
N ASP A 205 -23.01 37.96 10.93
CA ASP A 205 -23.11 39.11 11.84
C ASP A 205 -22.04 40.18 11.54
N ASN A 206 -20.80 39.79 11.21
CA ASN A 206 -19.79 40.73 10.71
C ASN A 206 -20.21 41.40 9.40
N LYS A 207 -20.97 40.70 8.54
CA LYS A 207 -21.49 41.26 7.30
C LYS A 207 -22.57 42.31 7.57
N LYS A 208 -23.51 42.05 8.48
CA LYS A 208 -24.53 43.02 8.93
C LYS A 208 -23.86 44.27 9.52
N LEU A 209 -22.94 44.10 10.47
CA LEU A 209 -22.20 45.21 11.09
C LEU A 209 -21.39 46.05 10.08
N LYS A 210 -20.86 45.44 9.01
CA LYS A 210 -20.21 46.19 7.92
C LYS A 210 -21.21 46.97 7.06
N GLN A 211 -22.38 46.39 6.77
CA GLN A 211 -23.44 47.09 6.05
C GLN A 211 -23.96 48.30 6.86
N GLU A 212 -24.24 48.11 8.15
CA GLU A 212 -24.60 49.18 9.09
C GLU A 212 -23.52 50.28 9.16
N LEU A 213 -22.24 49.91 9.22
CA LEU A 213 -21.13 50.87 9.23
C LEU A 213 -21.01 51.67 7.91
N ASP A 214 -21.17 51.02 6.76
CA ASP A 214 -21.11 51.69 5.46
C ASP A 214 -22.37 52.53 5.18
N GLU A 215 -23.53 52.15 5.69
CA GLU A 215 -24.76 52.96 5.67
C GLU A 215 -24.62 54.19 6.59
N PHE A 216 -24.08 54.02 7.80
CA PHE A 216 -23.78 55.14 8.69
C PHE A 216 -22.77 56.12 8.08
N ARG A 217 -21.71 55.61 7.41
CA ARG A 217 -20.76 56.42 6.65
C ARG A 217 -21.42 57.20 5.52
N LYS A 218 -22.21 56.54 4.66
CA LYS A 218 -22.97 57.20 3.58
C LYS A 218 -23.90 58.28 4.12
N SER A 219 -24.58 58.02 5.24
CA SER A 219 -25.45 59.00 5.91
C SER A 219 -24.65 60.21 6.41
N ALA A 220 -23.52 59.98 7.08
CA ALA A 220 -22.66 61.06 7.61
C ALA A 220 -22.03 61.91 6.50
N ASP A 221 -21.58 61.29 5.41
CA ASP A 221 -20.99 62.00 4.27
C ASP A 221 -22.06 62.70 3.41
N HIS A 222 -23.26 62.12 3.26
CA HIS A 222 -24.38 62.81 2.63
C HIS A 222 -24.81 64.04 3.45
N GLN A 223 -24.93 63.92 4.78
CA GLN A 223 -25.21 65.06 5.66
C GLN A 223 -24.19 66.19 5.47
N ARG A 224 -22.88 65.86 5.52
CA ARG A 224 -21.78 66.81 5.25
C ARG A 224 -21.90 67.50 3.90
N VAL A 225 -22.27 66.77 2.84
CA VAL A 225 -22.50 67.36 1.51
C VAL A 225 -23.66 68.35 1.55
N THR A 226 -24.82 67.99 2.14
CA THR A 226 -25.95 68.93 2.20
C THR A 226 -25.64 70.18 3.02
N ASP A 227 -24.79 70.08 4.05
CA ASP A 227 -24.39 71.24 4.86
C ASP A 227 -23.38 72.14 4.14
N LEU A 228 -22.50 71.57 3.31
CA LEU A 228 -21.64 72.32 2.39
C LEU A 228 -22.46 72.98 1.25
N GLU A 229 -23.51 72.33 0.75
CA GLU A 229 -24.42 72.89 -0.25
C GLU A 229 -25.20 74.09 0.31
N LYS A 230 -25.76 73.99 1.52
CA LYS A 230 -26.40 75.13 2.21
C LYS A 230 -25.42 76.31 2.41
N ALA A 231 -24.17 76.02 2.78
CA ALA A 231 -23.14 77.05 2.94
C ALA A 231 -22.79 77.73 1.60
N LYS A 232 -22.69 76.95 0.52
CA LYS A 232 -22.49 77.45 -0.85
C LYS A 232 -23.68 78.30 -1.32
N GLU A 233 -24.92 77.91 -1.04
CA GLU A 233 -26.12 78.69 -1.36
C GLU A 233 -26.15 80.02 -0.60
N ALA A 234 -25.85 80.00 0.72
CA ALA A 234 -25.73 81.21 1.52
C ALA A 234 -24.69 82.19 0.96
N LEU A 235 -23.48 81.71 0.63
CA LEU A 235 -22.43 82.50 -0.03
C LEU A 235 -22.85 82.99 -1.43
N THR A 236 -23.66 82.23 -2.16
CA THR A 236 -24.18 82.65 -3.47
C THR A 236 -25.19 83.78 -3.31
N VAL A 237 -26.10 83.71 -2.33
CA VAL A 237 -27.03 84.80 -1.99
C VAL A 237 -26.29 86.05 -1.51
N GLU A 238 -25.21 85.89 -0.75
CA GLU A 238 -24.36 87.01 -0.33
C GLU A 238 -23.60 87.64 -1.50
N LEU A 239 -23.09 86.83 -2.43
CA LEU A 239 -22.46 87.30 -3.66
C LEU A 239 -23.46 88.03 -4.58
N GLU A 240 -24.73 87.58 -4.66
CA GLU A 240 -25.78 88.32 -5.35
C GLU A 240 -26.14 89.63 -4.63
N LYS A 241 -26.16 89.70 -3.29
CA LYS A 241 -26.30 90.98 -2.58
C LYS A 241 -25.17 91.94 -2.92
N VAL A 242 -23.91 91.49 -2.86
CA VAL A 242 -22.74 92.30 -3.24
C VAL A 242 -22.79 92.72 -4.71
N LYS A 243 -23.34 91.89 -5.62
CA LYS A 243 -23.62 92.30 -7.00
C LYS A 243 -24.69 93.40 -7.09
N HIS A 244 -25.76 93.35 -6.30
CA HIS A 244 -26.79 94.38 -6.25
C HIS A 244 -26.25 95.68 -5.64
N GLU A 245 -25.48 95.62 -4.56
CA GLU A 245 -24.78 96.77 -3.99
C GLU A 245 -23.78 97.37 -4.97
N ARG A 246 -23.02 96.52 -5.69
CA ARG A 246 -22.13 96.97 -6.78
C ARG A 246 -22.92 97.55 -7.95
N PHE A 247 -24.12 97.06 -8.25
CA PHE A 247 -25.00 97.60 -9.28
C PHE A 247 -25.58 98.95 -8.86
N ASP A 248 -25.97 99.14 -7.59
CA ASP A 248 -26.41 100.43 -7.08
C ASP A 248 -25.26 101.45 -7.01
N LEU A 249 -24.04 101.02 -6.69
CA LEU A 249 -22.83 101.84 -6.79
C LEU A 249 -22.48 102.16 -8.24
N ASP A 250 -22.59 101.21 -9.16
CA ASP A 250 -22.41 101.38 -10.61
C ASP A 250 -23.50 102.25 -11.23
N ASN A 251 -24.73 102.24 -10.69
CA ASN A 251 -25.83 103.11 -11.13
C ASN A 251 -25.68 104.53 -10.55
N ARG A 252 -25.22 104.67 -9.29
CA ARG A 252 -24.78 105.96 -8.74
C ARG A 252 -23.58 106.52 -9.49
N LEU A 253 -22.62 105.67 -9.87
CA LEU A 253 -21.51 106.02 -10.74
C LEU A 253 -22.06 106.45 -12.10
N LYS A 254 -22.94 105.68 -12.74
CA LYS A 254 -23.60 106.05 -14.00
C LYS A 254 -24.45 107.31 -13.93
N ILE A 255 -24.95 107.71 -12.75
CA ILE A 255 -25.62 109.01 -12.55
C ILE A 255 -24.59 110.14 -12.40
N SER A 256 -23.41 109.86 -11.82
CA SER A 256 -22.27 110.78 -11.79
C SER A 256 -21.66 110.94 -13.20
N GLU A 257 -21.38 109.84 -13.88
CA GLU A 257 -20.97 109.76 -15.28
C GLU A 257 -22.02 110.42 -16.16
N LYS A 258 -23.33 110.22 -15.97
CA LYS A 258 -24.36 110.93 -16.76
C LYS A 258 -24.51 112.40 -16.43
N ARG A 259 -24.08 112.87 -15.25
CA ARG A 259 -23.91 114.31 -15.00
C ARG A 259 -22.70 114.85 -15.77
N LEU A 260 -21.62 114.08 -15.85
CA LEU A 260 -20.48 114.35 -16.74
C LEU A 260 -20.88 114.20 -18.23
N GLU A 261 -21.81 113.32 -18.55
CA GLU A 261 -22.29 113.01 -19.91
C GLU A 261 -23.36 114.00 -20.36
N VAL A 262 -24.05 114.70 -19.45
CA VAL A 262 -24.80 115.92 -19.80
C VAL A 262 -23.82 117.05 -20.16
N VAL A 263 -22.68 117.16 -19.46
CA VAL A 263 -21.57 118.03 -19.87
C VAL A 263 -20.91 117.55 -21.20
N GLN A 264 -20.99 116.24 -21.51
CA GLN A 264 -20.47 115.65 -22.77
C GLN A 264 -21.50 115.59 -23.91
N LEU A 265 -22.81 115.63 -23.66
CA LEU A 265 -23.87 115.62 -24.69
C LEU A 265 -24.08 117.04 -25.23
N ALA A 266 -23.81 118.06 -24.40
CA ALA A 266 -23.47 119.41 -24.86
C ALA A 266 -22.25 119.45 -25.83
N LEU A 267 -21.51 118.34 -25.97
CA LEU A 267 -20.44 118.16 -26.97
C LEU A 267 -20.85 117.23 -28.14
N ASN A 268 -21.88 116.39 -27.99
CA ASN A 268 -22.12 115.23 -28.86
C ASN A 268 -23.47 115.25 -29.61
N ASP A 269 -24.26 116.33 -29.49
CA ASP A 269 -25.32 116.75 -30.44
C ASP A 269 -24.82 116.84 -31.91
N GLN A 270 -23.51 116.71 -32.12
CA GLN A 270 -22.77 116.85 -33.37
C GLN A 270 -22.85 115.65 -34.36
N LYS A 271 -23.44 114.47 -34.05
CA LYS A 271 -22.96 113.20 -34.69
C LYS A 271 -23.84 112.19 -35.47
N GLN A 272 -25.19 112.16 -35.44
CA GLN A 272 -26.04 111.32 -36.35
C GLN A 272 -25.80 109.75 -36.24
N GLN A 273 -26.24 108.79 -37.09
CA GLN A 273 -27.00 108.79 -38.36
C GLN A 273 -27.93 107.56 -38.67
N ASN A 274 -27.42 106.35 -38.99
CA ASN A 274 -28.19 105.19 -39.58
C ASN A 274 -28.14 103.91 -38.70
N GLU A 275 -28.92 102.82 -38.83
CA GLU A 275 -29.91 102.25 -39.80
C GLU A 275 -29.43 101.50 -41.09
N VAL A 276 -30.39 100.91 -41.82
CA VAL A 276 -30.38 100.06 -43.04
C VAL A 276 -30.10 98.52 -42.84
N LEU A 277 -30.72 97.64 -43.66
CA LEU A 277 -30.56 96.14 -43.86
C LEU A 277 -31.30 95.10 -42.91
N ARG A 278 -31.75 93.90 -43.43
CA ARG A 278 -32.41 92.68 -42.77
C ARG A 278 -32.65 91.45 -43.75
N ARG A 279 -33.13 90.23 -43.27
CA ARG A 279 -34.19 89.25 -43.83
C ARG A 279 -33.93 87.69 -44.28
N GLN A 280 -34.75 86.63 -43.85
CA GLN A 280 -35.50 85.41 -44.53
C GLN A 280 -35.14 83.77 -44.70
N LEU A 281 -36.08 82.69 -44.52
CA LEU A 281 -36.33 81.17 -45.06
C LEU A 281 -36.66 79.72 -44.25
N MET A 282 -37.25 78.52 -44.80
CA MET A 282 -37.68 77.06 -44.22
C MET A 282 -37.94 75.74 -45.22
N GLN A 283 -38.47 74.39 -45.14
CA GLN A 283 -39.12 73.19 -44.31
C GLN A 283 -39.38 71.66 -44.99
N VAL A 284 -39.78 70.41 -44.38
CA VAL A 284 -40.03 68.92 -44.97
C VAL A 284 -40.87 67.65 -44.23
N LYS A 285 -41.25 66.38 -44.79
CA LYS A 285 -41.88 65.00 -44.20
C LYS A 285 -42.14 63.64 -45.14
N GLU A 286 -42.72 62.32 -45.04
CA GLU A 286 -43.46 61.16 -44.21
C GLU A 286 -43.65 59.59 -44.82
N GLU A 287 -44.25 58.43 -44.20
CA GLU A 287 -44.41 56.89 -44.70
C GLU A 287 -45.35 55.68 -43.97
N LYS A 288 -45.83 54.42 -44.50
CA LYS A 288 -46.46 53.08 -43.83
C LYS A 288 -46.94 51.66 -44.62
N SER A 289 -47.39 50.43 -44.02
CA SER A 289 -47.81 48.99 -44.63
C SER A 289 -48.58 47.73 -43.83
N MET A 290 -49.13 46.51 -44.37
CA MET A 290 -49.81 45.21 -43.69
C MET A 290 -50.21 43.75 -44.44
N CYS A 291 -50.76 42.56 -43.85
CA CYS A 291 -51.18 41.12 -44.45
C CYS A 291 -52.10 39.92 -43.69
N GLN A 292 -52.50 38.65 -44.21
CA GLN A 292 -53.46 37.44 -43.73
C GLN A 292 -53.44 35.90 -44.43
N GLU A 293 -54.13 34.65 -44.34
CA GLU A 293 -55.16 33.67 -43.57
C GLU A 293 -55.41 32.06 -44.05
N THR A 294 -56.26 31.04 -43.50
CA THR A 294 -56.41 29.45 -43.81
C THR A 294 -57.69 28.45 -43.38
N ILE A 295 -57.97 27.09 -43.78
CA ILE A 295 -58.93 25.92 -43.18
C ILE A 295 -59.33 24.47 -43.91
N ARG A 296 -59.73 23.30 -43.22
CA ARG A 296 -60.88 22.20 -43.38
C ARG A 296 -60.74 20.65 -42.98
N SER A 297 -61.81 19.75 -43.04
CA SER A 297 -62.05 18.48 -42.21
C SER A 297 -62.78 17.17 -42.81
N LEU A 298 -63.11 16.13 -41.96
CA LEU A 298 -63.52 14.67 -42.15
C LEU A 298 -64.99 14.26 -42.56
N GLU A 299 -65.22 12.99 -43.03
CA GLU A 299 -66.53 12.22 -43.05
C GLU A 299 -66.38 10.63 -43.20
N LEU A 300 -67.47 9.80 -43.28
CA LEU A 300 -67.53 8.34 -42.89
C LEU A 300 -68.66 7.46 -43.60
N ARG A 301 -68.61 6.07 -43.72
CA ARG A 301 -69.73 5.02 -43.47
C ARG A 301 -69.96 3.70 -44.37
N ILE A 302 -69.75 2.47 -43.80
CA ILE A 302 -70.51 1.12 -43.69
C ILE A 302 -71.34 0.34 -44.82
N GLN A 303 -71.27 -1.05 -44.94
CA GLN A 303 -72.36 -2.15 -44.76
C GLN A 303 -72.43 -3.51 -45.66
N SER A 304 -72.99 -4.69 -45.17
CA SER A 304 -73.30 -6.04 -45.89
C SER A 304 -74.24 -7.16 -45.17
N ASP A 305 -74.23 -8.52 -45.51
CA ASP A 305 -75.41 -9.51 -45.68
C ASP A 305 -75.34 -11.06 -45.17
N CYS A 306 -76.32 -12.03 -45.46
CA CYS A 306 -76.68 -13.31 -44.67
C CYS A 306 -77.39 -14.68 -45.29
N GLU A 307 -77.36 -15.90 -44.58
CA GLU A 307 -78.25 -17.20 -44.43
C GLU A 307 -78.62 -18.35 -45.53
N LYS A 308 -79.24 -19.63 -45.46
CA LYS A 308 -79.84 -20.81 -44.60
C LYS A 308 -80.24 -22.12 -45.50
N LYS A 309 -80.90 -23.36 -45.29
CA LYS A 309 -81.25 -24.57 -44.35
C LYS A 309 -82.32 -25.63 -45.02
N THR A 310 -82.77 -26.97 -44.87
CA THR A 310 -82.64 -28.45 -44.34
C THR A 310 -83.59 -29.48 -45.17
N VAL A 311 -84.10 -30.77 -44.98
CA VAL A 311 -84.39 -31.90 -43.94
C VAL A 311 -84.83 -33.37 -44.54
N GLU A 312 -85.22 -34.45 -43.75
CA GLU A 312 -85.36 -35.99 -44.01
C GLU A 312 -86.77 -36.75 -43.68
N SER A 313 -87.23 -38.08 -43.63
CA SER A 313 -86.95 -39.61 -43.80
C SER A 313 -88.31 -40.51 -43.95
N GLU A 314 -88.72 -41.85 -43.83
CA GLU A 314 -88.40 -43.37 -43.57
C GLU A 314 -89.70 -44.34 -43.81
N GLU A 315 -90.05 -45.70 -43.67
CA GLU A 315 -89.63 -47.20 -43.48
C GLU A 315 -90.85 -48.29 -43.59
N ALA A 316 -90.73 -49.69 -43.71
CA ALA A 316 -91.60 -50.89 -43.17
C ALA A 316 -91.84 -52.33 -43.91
N ASN A 317 -92.32 -53.45 -43.22
CA ASN A 317 -93.20 -54.70 -43.63
C ASN A 317 -92.77 -56.28 -43.48
N LYS A 318 -93.68 -57.36 -43.40
CA LYS A 318 -93.45 -58.92 -43.30
C LYS A 318 -94.66 -60.02 -43.34
N VAL A 319 -94.44 -61.37 -43.03
CA VAL A 319 -95.30 -62.63 -42.57
C VAL A 319 -95.81 -63.94 -43.41
N GLN A 320 -96.23 -65.09 -42.72
CA GLN A 320 -96.92 -66.46 -42.97
C GLN A 320 -96.20 -67.88 -43.13
N ASN A 321 -94.92 -68.09 -43.50
CA ASN A 321 -94.40 -69.44 -43.91
C ASN A 321 -94.23 -70.60 -42.86
N GLU A 322 -94.77 -70.47 -41.65
CA GLU A 322 -94.10 -70.92 -40.40
C GLU A 322 -94.23 -72.41 -39.99
N ARG A 323 -95.15 -73.21 -40.56
CA ARG A 323 -95.57 -74.50 -39.95
C ARG A 323 -94.96 -75.77 -40.54
N GLU A 324 -94.74 -75.84 -41.86
CA GLU A 324 -94.02 -76.97 -42.50
C GLU A 324 -92.50 -76.87 -42.34
N GLU A 325 -92.00 -75.72 -41.89
CA GLU A 325 -90.66 -75.58 -41.34
C GLU A 325 -90.42 -76.56 -40.18
N ILE A 326 -91.38 -76.70 -39.25
CA ILE A 326 -91.15 -77.31 -37.92
C ILE A 326 -90.62 -78.75 -37.99
N TYR A 327 -91.14 -79.60 -38.89
CA TYR A 327 -90.67 -80.99 -39.00
C TYR A 327 -89.36 -81.15 -39.77
N ARG A 328 -89.08 -80.27 -40.75
CA ARG A 328 -87.73 -80.15 -41.33
C ARG A 328 -86.75 -79.71 -40.25
N ASN A 329 -87.09 -78.65 -39.52
CA ASN A 329 -86.33 -78.11 -38.41
C ASN A 329 -86.02 -79.18 -37.36
N ILE A 330 -86.91 -80.10 -36.97
CA ILE A 330 -86.56 -81.15 -35.99
C ILE A 330 -85.47 -82.11 -36.51
N VAL A 331 -85.57 -82.59 -37.74
CA VAL A 331 -84.55 -83.51 -38.31
C VAL A 331 -83.24 -82.78 -38.58
N GLU A 332 -83.34 -81.56 -39.09
CA GLU A 332 -82.20 -80.67 -39.25
C GLU A 332 -81.58 -80.30 -37.90
N GLU A 333 -82.33 -80.09 -36.82
CA GLU A 333 -81.80 -79.80 -35.48
C GLU A 333 -81.04 -80.99 -34.89
N VAL A 334 -81.48 -82.22 -35.13
CA VAL A 334 -80.70 -83.41 -34.73
C VAL A 334 -79.40 -83.52 -35.55
N ALA A 335 -79.39 -83.08 -36.81
CA ALA A 335 -78.18 -83.00 -37.62
C ALA A 335 -77.26 -81.83 -37.22
N ARG A 336 -77.83 -80.63 -36.97
CA ARG A 336 -77.16 -79.43 -36.44
C ARG A 336 -76.52 -79.75 -35.10
N THR A 337 -77.25 -80.37 -34.17
CA THR A 337 -76.72 -80.78 -32.85
C THR A 337 -75.57 -81.79 -32.96
N LYS A 338 -75.64 -82.74 -33.89
CA LYS A 338 -74.53 -83.70 -34.13
C LYS A 338 -73.32 -83.05 -34.80
N LYS A 339 -73.53 -82.03 -35.64
CA LYS A 339 -72.47 -81.21 -36.24
C LYS A 339 -71.83 -80.32 -35.17
N LEU A 340 -72.64 -79.60 -34.40
CA LEU A 340 -72.26 -78.77 -33.25
C LEU A 340 -71.45 -79.57 -32.22
N ASN A 341 -71.85 -80.80 -31.89
CA ASN A 341 -71.09 -81.65 -30.95
C ASN A 341 -69.73 -82.11 -31.51
N ARG A 342 -69.54 -82.18 -32.84
CA ARG A 342 -68.20 -82.34 -33.44
C ARG A 342 -67.42 -81.03 -33.37
N GLU A 343 -68.02 -79.92 -33.78
CA GLU A 343 -67.39 -78.59 -33.79
C GLU A 343 -66.97 -78.15 -32.37
N LEU A 344 -67.75 -78.50 -31.35
CA LEU A 344 -67.41 -78.30 -29.94
C LEU A 344 -66.29 -79.26 -29.48
N GLY A 345 -66.26 -80.51 -29.96
CA GLY A 345 -65.16 -81.44 -29.69
C GLY A 345 -63.84 -80.96 -30.29
N GLU A 346 -63.86 -80.63 -31.58
CA GLU A 346 -62.75 -80.04 -32.32
C GLU A 346 -62.28 -78.73 -31.66
N LYS A 347 -63.21 -77.86 -31.19
CA LYS A 347 -62.86 -76.64 -30.47
C LYS A 347 -62.31 -76.90 -29.06
N VAL A 348 -62.74 -77.94 -28.35
CA VAL A 348 -62.15 -78.36 -27.07
C VAL A 348 -60.75 -78.93 -27.27
N GLU A 349 -60.50 -79.69 -28.34
CA GLU A 349 -59.15 -80.15 -28.70
C GLU A 349 -58.23 -78.98 -29.08
N GLU A 350 -58.73 -78.02 -29.87
CA GLU A 350 -58.00 -76.80 -30.22
C GLU A 350 -57.68 -75.95 -28.98
N LEU A 351 -58.66 -75.69 -28.11
CA LEU A 351 -58.45 -74.95 -26.84
C LEU A 351 -57.52 -75.70 -25.88
N THR A 352 -57.53 -77.04 -25.88
CA THR A 352 -56.59 -77.84 -25.08
C THR A 352 -55.17 -77.69 -25.62
N ARG A 353 -55.00 -77.76 -26.95
CA ARG A 353 -53.72 -77.54 -27.62
C ARG A 353 -53.19 -76.12 -27.36
N GLU A 354 -54.05 -75.11 -27.49
CA GLU A 354 -53.75 -73.72 -27.17
C GLU A 354 -53.29 -73.56 -25.72
N ASN A 355 -54.02 -74.13 -24.74
CA ASN A 355 -53.60 -74.12 -23.34
C ASN A 355 -52.22 -74.77 -23.12
N THR A 356 -51.91 -75.90 -23.77
CA THR A 356 -50.56 -76.50 -23.66
C THR A 356 -49.47 -75.62 -24.29
N SER A 357 -49.78 -74.89 -25.37
CA SER A 357 -48.86 -73.90 -25.95
C SER A 357 -48.69 -72.67 -25.06
N LEU A 358 -49.76 -72.20 -24.41
CA LEU A 358 -49.70 -71.08 -23.47
C LEU A 358 -48.90 -71.45 -22.21
N LEU A 359 -49.07 -72.67 -21.67
CA LEU A 359 -48.29 -73.17 -20.53
C LEU A 359 -46.80 -73.31 -20.85
N THR A 360 -46.44 -73.81 -22.05
CA THR A 360 -45.02 -73.89 -22.48
C THR A 360 -44.42 -72.52 -22.78
N ASN A 361 -45.21 -71.57 -23.30
CA ASN A 361 -44.80 -70.17 -23.44
C ASN A 361 -44.58 -69.50 -22.07
N LEU A 362 -45.49 -69.69 -21.10
CA LEU A 362 -45.36 -69.18 -19.73
C LEU A 362 -44.10 -69.73 -19.05
N GLN A 363 -43.85 -71.04 -19.12
CA GLN A 363 -42.62 -71.64 -18.61
C GLN A 363 -41.36 -71.07 -19.28
N THR A 364 -41.41 -70.82 -20.59
CA THR A 364 -40.30 -70.19 -21.33
C THR A 364 -40.05 -68.77 -20.80
N ILE A 365 -41.10 -67.96 -20.66
CA ILE A 365 -41.03 -66.59 -20.13
C ILE A 365 -40.52 -66.58 -18.67
N GLU A 366 -40.97 -67.50 -17.80
CA GLU A 366 -40.43 -67.64 -16.45
C GLU A 366 -38.92 -67.94 -16.45
N THR A 367 -38.43 -68.80 -17.35
CA THR A 367 -36.99 -69.10 -17.45
C THR A 367 -36.17 -67.98 -18.08
N GLN A 368 -36.81 -67.08 -18.83
CA GLN A 368 -36.17 -65.85 -19.34
C GLN A 368 -36.11 -64.81 -18.23
N LEU A 369 -37.23 -64.55 -17.53
CA LEU A 369 -37.30 -63.63 -16.39
C LEU A 369 -36.28 -63.99 -15.31
N ARG A 370 -36.16 -65.26 -14.92
CA ARG A 370 -35.15 -65.71 -13.94
C ARG A 370 -33.70 -65.49 -14.39
N LYS A 371 -33.43 -65.45 -15.71
CA LYS A 371 -32.09 -65.10 -16.24
C LYS A 371 -31.87 -63.60 -16.17
N GLU A 372 -32.85 -62.80 -16.62
CA GLU A 372 -32.80 -61.34 -16.54
C GLU A 372 -32.67 -60.86 -15.08
N GLU A 373 -33.32 -61.51 -14.11
CA GLU A 373 -33.15 -61.26 -12.68
C GLU A 373 -31.71 -61.49 -12.20
N ILE A 374 -31.09 -62.61 -12.60
CA ILE A 374 -29.68 -62.93 -12.27
C ILE A 374 -28.72 -61.95 -12.95
N GLU A 375 -28.96 -61.62 -14.22
CA GLU A 375 -28.16 -60.66 -14.97
C GLU A 375 -28.28 -59.26 -14.37
N HIS A 376 -29.48 -58.79 -14.02
CA HIS A 376 -29.70 -57.53 -13.29
C HIS A 376 -29.01 -57.51 -11.92
N LEU A 377 -29.05 -58.60 -11.15
CA LEU A 377 -28.31 -58.70 -9.87
C LEU A 377 -26.79 -58.64 -10.08
N SER A 378 -26.28 -59.24 -11.16
CA SER A 378 -24.84 -59.18 -11.49
C SER A 378 -24.42 -57.77 -11.96
N ALA A 379 -25.24 -57.13 -12.78
CA ALA A 379 -25.04 -55.76 -13.26
C ALA A 379 -25.10 -54.77 -12.10
N ARG A 380 -26.02 -54.96 -11.15
CA ARG A 380 -26.11 -54.10 -9.96
C ARG A 380 -24.88 -54.19 -9.07
N LYS A 381 -24.40 -55.40 -8.75
CA LYS A 381 -23.13 -55.57 -8.02
C LYS A 381 -21.97 -54.84 -8.70
N ARG A 382 -21.93 -54.90 -10.04
CA ARG A 382 -20.92 -54.18 -10.84
C ARG A 382 -21.07 -52.66 -10.81
N VAL A 383 -22.29 -52.13 -10.66
CA VAL A 383 -22.53 -50.71 -10.37
C VAL A 383 -22.05 -50.37 -8.95
N ASP A 384 -22.43 -51.15 -7.94
CA ASP A 384 -22.00 -50.95 -6.54
C ASP A 384 -20.46 -50.96 -6.41
N GLU A 385 -19.77 -51.83 -7.17
CA GLU A 385 -18.31 -51.87 -7.34
C GLU A 385 -17.75 -50.59 -8.00
N LEU A 386 -18.35 -50.14 -9.10
CA LEU A 386 -17.92 -48.95 -9.84
C LEU A 386 -18.12 -47.67 -9.02
N GLU A 387 -19.25 -47.51 -8.32
CA GLU A 387 -19.45 -46.43 -7.34
C GLU A 387 -18.42 -46.48 -6.21
N GLY A 388 -17.99 -47.69 -5.82
CA GLY A 388 -16.93 -47.91 -4.84
C GLY A 388 -15.53 -47.50 -5.34
N ILE A 389 -15.29 -47.57 -6.64
CA ILE A 389 -14.08 -47.06 -7.30
C ILE A 389 -14.18 -45.54 -7.48
N GLU A 390 -15.31 -45.02 -7.96
CA GLU A 390 -15.54 -43.59 -8.14
C GLU A 390 -15.37 -42.81 -6.83
N ARG A 391 -15.92 -43.30 -5.71
CA ARG A 391 -15.70 -42.69 -4.38
C ARG A 391 -14.23 -42.64 -3.98
N LYS A 392 -13.42 -43.64 -4.35
CA LYS A 392 -11.96 -43.63 -4.09
C LYS A 392 -11.22 -42.67 -5.01
N VAL A 393 -11.59 -42.60 -6.29
CA VAL A 393 -11.02 -41.67 -7.26
C VAL A 393 -11.32 -40.22 -6.88
N ASN A 394 -12.56 -39.92 -6.49
CA ASN A 394 -12.98 -38.59 -6.04
C ASN A 394 -12.28 -38.19 -4.73
N GLY A 395 -12.14 -39.11 -3.76
CA GLY A 395 -11.35 -38.88 -2.55
C GLY A 395 -9.88 -38.55 -2.85
N SER A 396 -9.24 -39.33 -3.72
CA SER A 396 -7.86 -39.10 -4.16
C SER A 396 -7.70 -37.80 -4.96
N LEU A 397 -8.71 -37.40 -5.74
CA LEU A 397 -8.74 -36.13 -6.46
C LEU A 397 -8.86 -34.94 -5.50
N ASP A 398 -9.68 -35.03 -4.45
CA ASP A 398 -9.77 -33.99 -3.42
C ASP A 398 -8.52 -33.92 -2.53
N GLU A 399 -7.87 -35.05 -2.25
CA GLU A 399 -6.54 -35.07 -1.61
C GLU A 399 -5.48 -34.38 -2.49
N ALA A 400 -5.42 -34.72 -3.79
CA ALA A 400 -4.53 -34.07 -4.74
C ALA A 400 -4.84 -32.57 -4.91
N ARG A 401 -6.11 -32.17 -4.81
CA ARG A 401 -6.55 -30.76 -4.84
C ARG A 401 -6.09 -30.01 -3.60
N LYS A 402 -6.24 -30.59 -2.41
CA LYS A 402 -5.74 -30.03 -1.14
C LYS A 402 -4.21 -29.90 -1.17
N ALA A 403 -3.50 -30.91 -1.68
CA ALA A 403 -2.06 -30.87 -1.85
C ALA A 403 -1.60 -29.76 -2.80
N ARG A 404 -2.31 -29.53 -3.92
CA ARG A 404 -2.04 -28.39 -4.82
C ARG A 404 -2.29 -27.04 -4.16
N LEU A 405 -3.39 -26.87 -3.43
CA LEU A 405 -3.68 -25.62 -2.72
C LEU A 405 -2.61 -25.32 -1.66
N ALA A 406 -2.18 -26.33 -0.88
CA ALA A 406 -1.09 -26.18 0.08
C ALA A 406 0.27 -25.91 -0.59
N GLN A 407 0.51 -26.43 -1.79
CA GLN A 407 1.69 -26.10 -2.59
C GLN A 407 1.65 -24.64 -3.09
N GLU A 408 0.50 -24.17 -3.57
CA GLU A 408 0.29 -22.80 -4.04
C GLU A 408 0.38 -21.79 -2.89
N GLU A 409 -0.15 -22.11 -1.71
CA GLU A 409 0.00 -21.35 -0.46
C GLU A 409 1.48 -21.26 -0.06
N ALA A 410 2.20 -22.39 -0.02
CA ALA A 410 3.63 -22.42 0.31
C ALA A 410 4.51 -21.71 -0.74
N GLU A 411 4.13 -21.71 -2.02
CA GLU A 411 4.84 -20.95 -3.06
C GLU A 411 4.58 -19.44 -2.94
N ASN A 412 3.37 -19.03 -2.57
CA ASN A 412 3.04 -17.63 -2.27
C ASN A 412 3.80 -17.14 -1.02
N ASP A 413 3.84 -17.91 0.06
CA ASP A 413 4.65 -17.61 1.25
C ASP A 413 6.15 -17.54 0.96
N ARG A 414 6.65 -18.39 0.05
CA ARG A 414 8.03 -18.31 -0.44
C ARG A 414 8.27 -17.02 -1.21
N ASN A 415 7.33 -16.61 -2.06
CA ASN A 415 7.41 -15.39 -2.87
C ASN A 415 7.34 -14.12 -2.00
N THR A 416 6.44 -14.06 -1.00
CA THR A 416 6.36 -12.91 -0.08
C THR A 416 7.65 -12.78 0.72
N ALA A 417 8.12 -13.86 1.37
CA ALA A 417 9.37 -13.87 2.11
C ALA A 417 10.60 -13.50 1.24
N GLU A 418 10.62 -13.92 -0.03
CA GLU A 418 11.65 -13.51 -0.99
C GLU A 418 11.59 -12.00 -1.27
N THR A 419 10.40 -11.42 -1.51
CA THR A 419 10.25 -9.97 -1.71
C THR A 419 10.51 -9.13 -0.45
N GLU A 420 10.26 -9.65 0.75
CA GLU A 420 10.61 -8.99 2.02
C GLU A 420 12.12 -9.01 2.25
N ALA A 421 12.77 -10.16 2.04
CA ALA A 421 14.22 -10.27 2.08
C ALA A 421 14.90 -9.32 1.07
N ASP A 422 14.30 -9.15 -0.11
CA ASP A 422 14.80 -8.25 -1.14
C ASP A 422 14.62 -6.76 -0.80
N GLN A 423 13.54 -6.41 -0.08
CA GLN A 423 13.37 -5.07 0.50
C GLN A 423 14.36 -4.81 1.64
N CYS A 424 14.61 -5.79 2.49
CA CYS A 424 15.64 -5.72 3.54
C CYS A 424 17.05 -5.55 2.94
N ARG A 425 17.40 -6.25 1.85
CA ARG A 425 18.63 -6.04 1.09
C ARG A 425 18.74 -4.58 0.61
N LYS A 426 17.72 -4.08 -0.08
CA LYS A 426 17.67 -2.70 -0.61
C LYS A 426 17.71 -1.63 0.48
N GLN A 427 17.20 -1.91 1.68
CA GLN A 427 17.32 -1.01 2.83
C GLN A 427 18.74 -1.05 3.43
N ALA A 428 19.37 -2.22 3.53
CA ALA A 428 20.75 -2.35 3.98
C ALA A 428 21.74 -1.68 3.00
N GLU A 429 21.53 -1.82 1.69
CA GLU A 429 22.29 -1.14 0.64
C GLU A 429 22.24 0.38 0.81
N ARG A 430 21.05 0.98 0.98
CA ARG A 430 20.90 2.42 1.26
C ARG A 430 21.56 2.86 2.56
N MET A 431 21.48 2.03 3.62
CA MET A 431 22.14 2.33 4.89
C MET A 431 23.67 2.30 4.75
N LEU A 432 24.21 1.38 3.95
CA LEU A 432 25.64 1.33 3.61
C LEU A 432 26.05 2.53 2.76
N GLU A 433 25.28 2.89 1.73
CA GLU A 433 25.51 4.07 0.90
C GLU A 433 25.53 5.38 1.74
N ILE A 434 24.56 5.57 2.63
CA ILE A 434 24.53 6.71 3.56
C ILE A 434 25.74 6.67 4.51
N THR A 435 26.16 5.49 4.97
CA THR A 435 27.33 5.34 5.86
C THR A 435 28.63 5.65 5.11
N GLU A 436 28.74 5.25 3.85
CA GLU A 436 29.86 5.58 2.96
C GLU A 436 29.90 7.10 2.69
N GLN A 437 28.78 7.71 2.32
CA GLN A 437 28.68 9.15 2.10
C GLN A 437 29.05 9.95 3.36
N LEU A 438 28.58 9.54 4.54
CA LEU A 438 28.97 10.15 5.82
C LEU A 438 30.44 9.94 6.16
N THR A 439 31.02 8.77 5.85
CA THR A 439 32.44 8.49 6.07
C THR A 439 33.33 9.33 5.14
N ASN A 440 32.99 9.41 3.85
CA ASN A 440 33.65 10.26 2.87
C ASN A 440 33.54 11.74 3.25
N ARG A 441 32.35 12.20 3.69
CA ARG A 441 32.16 13.57 4.18
C ARG A 441 32.98 13.85 5.44
N ASN A 442 33.06 12.92 6.38
CA ASN A 442 33.88 13.06 7.59
C ASN A 442 35.38 13.10 7.28
N THR A 443 35.89 12.24 6.39
CA THR A 443 37.31 12.27 5.99
C THR A 443 37.66 13.56 5.25
N GLN A 444 36.78 14.06 4.38
CA GLN A 444 36.90 15.38 3.78
C GLN A 444 36.97 16.49 4.85
N MET A 445 35.99 16.55 5.76
CA MET A 445 35.97 17.55 6.84
C MET A 445 37.21 17.46 7.76
N CYS A 446 37.74 16.27 8.01
CA CYS A 446 39.01 16.09 8.73
C CYS A 446 40.18 16.71 7.96
N SER A 447 40.31 16.45 6.66
CA SER A 447 41.36 17.06 5.82
C SER A 447 41.24 18.58 5.71
N GLU A 448 40.02 19.13 5.63
CA GLU A 448 39.76 20.57 5.67
C GLU A 448 40.16 21.18 7.03
N LEU A 449 39.84 20.50 8.14
CA LEU A 449 40.25 20.91 9.49
C LEU A 449 41.77 20.81 9.71
N GLU A 450 42.45 19.86 9.08
CA GLU A 450 43.90 19.71 9.15
C GLU A 450 44.62 20.78 8.33
N ALA A 451 44.16 21.06 7.10
CA ALA A 451 44.67 22.18 6.30
C ALA A 451 44.50 23.54 7.01
N VAL A 452 43.32 23.82 7.60
CA VAL A 452 43.08 25.05 8.36
C VAL A 452 43.90 25.11 9.65
N ARG A 453 44.24 23.97 10.27
CA ARG A 453 45.18 23.93 11.40
C ARG A 453 46.60 24.26 10.95
N GLU A 454 47.04 23.75 9.80
CA GLU A 454 48.37 24.02 9.23
C GLU A 454 48.51 25.49 8.80
N GLU A 455 47.51 26.06 8.13
CA GLU A 455 47.45 27.51 7.84
C GLU A 455 47.52 28.33 9.13
N LYS A 456 46.79 27.91 10.18
CA LYS A 456 46.83 28.59 11.48
C LYS A 456 48.21 28.52 12.11
N THR A 457 48.89 27.37 12.14
CA THR A 457 50.26 27.29 12.69
C THR A 457 51.23 28.14 11.88
N ASN A 458 51.15 28.09 10.55
CA ASN A 458 51.97 28.90 9.65
C ASN A 458 51.74 30.41 9.83
N LEU A 459 50.51 30.85 10.16
CA LEU A 459 50.20 32.24 10.51
C LEU A 459 50.67 32.61 11.92
N GLN A 460 50.60 31.69 12.89
CA GLN A 460 51.12 31.92 14.25
C GLN A 460 52.65 32.03 14.25
N GLU A 461 53.37 31.23 13.47
CA GLU A 461 54.82 31.36 13.30
C GLU A 461 55.22 32.69 12.67
N LYS A 462 54.54 33.10 11.58
CA LYS A 462 54.74 34.42 10.96
C LYS A 462 54.44 35.58 11.91
N LEU A 463 53.42 35.46 12.77
CA LEU A 463 53.12 36.45 13.80
C LEU A 463 54.25 36.54 14.84
N ILE A 464 54.75 35.39 15.32
CA ILE A 464 55.88 35.34 16.26
C ILE A 464 57.16 35.93 15.64
N GLU A 465 57.44 35.64 14.37
CA GLU A 465 58.58 36.24 13.66
C GLU A 465 58.40 37.75 13.49
N ALA A 466 57.21 38.23 13.11
CA ALA A 466 56.89 39.64 12.97
C ALA A 466 56.97 40.40 14.30
N GLU A 467 56.41 39.86 15.38
CA GLU A 467 56.59 40.40 16.74
C GLU A 467 58.06 40.42 17.16
N GLY A 468 58.80 39.35 16.87
CA GLY A 468 60.23 39.27 17.14
C GLY A 468 61.05 40.28 16.32
N ALA A 469 60.64 40.57 15.08
CA ALA A 469 61.22 41.64 14.26
C ALA A 469 60.88 43.03 14.79
N LEU A 470 59.63 43.27 15.20
CA LEU A 470 59.16 44.51 15.80
C LEU A 470 59.92 44.83 17.10
N LYS A 471 59.99 43.88 18.05
CA LYS A 471 60.74 44.02 19.31
C LYS A 471 62.24 44.32 19.08
N ARG A 472 62.83 43.74 18.02
CA ARG A 472 64.22 44.06 17.59
C ARG A 472 64.36 45.44 16.93
N ALA A 473 63.30 45.98 16.33
CA ALA A 473 63.28 47.33 15.79
C ALA A 473 63.06 48.37 16.90
N GLU A 474 62.11 48.13 17.81
CA GLU A 474 61.84 48.94 19.00
C GLU A 474 63.10 49.09 19.87
N SER A 475 63.79 47.98 20.17
CA SER A 475 65.06 48.02 20.92
C SER A 475 66.14 48.86 20.22
N LYS A 476 66.26 48.76 18.89
CA LYS A 476 67.22 49.58 18.12
C LYS A 476 66.83 51.05 18.06
N LEU A 477 65.54 51.35 18.08
CA LEU A 477 65.03 52.71 18.11
C LEU A 477 65.31 53.34 19.47
N ALA A 478 65.03 52.65 20.58
CA ALA A 478 65.40 53.10 21.92
C ALA A 478 66.93 53.24 22.10
N ASP A 479 67.74 52.30 21.56
CA ASP A 479 69.20 52.41 21.54
C ASP A 479 69.69 53.65 20.77
N ASN A 480 68.95 54.09 19.75
CA ASN A 480 69.29 55.27 18.97
C ASN A 480 68.79 56.55 19.63
N GLU A 481 67.58 56.59 20.17
CA GLU A 481 67.08 57.70 21.00
C GLU A 481 68.02 57.97 22.19
N MET A 482 68.57 56.93 22.82
CA MET A 482 69.58 57.08 23.87
C MET A 482 70.91 57.65 23.35
N LYS A 483 71.36 57.28 22.15
CA LYS A 483 72.56 57.87 21.51
C LYS A 483 72.31 59.32 21.11
N ASP A 484 71.15 59.62 20.57
CA ASP A 484 70.79 60.97 20.15
C ASP A 484 70.65 61.88 21.37
N ALA A 485 70.02 61.43 22.46
CA ALA A 485 69.97 62.16 23.73
C ALA A 485 71.35 62.36 24.38
N THR A 486 72.23 61.34 24.35
CA THR A 486 73.62 61.51 24.84
C THR A 486 74.46 62.40 23.91
N SER A 487 74.18 62.45 22.60
CA SER A 487 74.80 63.41 21.69
C SER A 487 74.30 64.83 21.92
N SER A 488 73.00 65.02 22.14
CA SER A 488 72.38 66.33 22.43
C SER A 488 72.91 66.90 23.74
N THR A 489 72.95 66.11 24.81
CA THR A 489 73.51 66.55 26.09
C THR A 489 75.02 66.84 26.00
N ASN A 490 75.78 66.11 25.17
CA ASN A 490 77.17 66.46 24.88
C ASN A 490 77.30 67.80 24.11
N MET A 491 76.47 68.05 23.10
CA MET A 491 76.43 69.34 22.39
C MET A 491 75.99 70.48 23.30
N GLU A 492 75.01 70.26 24.18
CA GLU A 492 74.57 71.22 25.20
C GLU A 492 75.71 71.55 26.18
N ASN A 493 76.43 70.55 26.67
CA ASN A 493 77.62 70.74 27.52
C ASN A 493 78.73 71.52 26.81
N GLU A 494 78.97 71.25 25.53
CA GLU A 494 79.95 72.00 24.71
C GLU A 494 79.50 73.45 24.49
N ILE A 495 78.22 73.66 24.18
CA ILE A 495 77.59 74.99 24.08
C ILE A 495 77.69 75.75 25.41
N GLU A 496 77.46 75.11 26.55
CA GLU A 496 77.55 75.73 27.87
C GLU A 496 79.00 76.10 28.23
N SER A 497 79.96 75.24 27.87
CA SER A 497 81.40 75.52 27.97
C SER A 497 81.82 76.70 27.07
N MET A 498 81.29 76.79 25.85
CA MET A 498 81.50 77.93 24.96
C MET A 498 80.87 79.21 25.50
N LYS A 499 79.63 79.16 26.05
CA LYS A 499 78.99 80.32 26.72
C LYS A 499 79.85 80.80 27.89
N SER A 500 80.34 79.90 28.73
CA SER A 500 81.24 80.23 29.85
C SER A 500 82.56 80.85 29.38
N THR A 501 83.12 80.34 28.29
CA THR A 501 84.32 80.90 27.63
C THR A 501 84.06 82.29 27.02
N ILE A 502 82.85 82.55 26.53
CA ILE A 502 82.43 83.88 26.04
C ILE A 502 82.19 84.83 27.22
N ALA A 503 81.53 84.39 28.29
CA ALA A 503 81.27 85.19 29.49
C ALA A 503 82.59 85.65 30.15
N THR A 504 83.53 84.73 30.37
CA THR A 504 84.86 85.06 30.93
C THR A 504 85.69 85.98 30.02
N LYS A 505 85.53 85.89 28.68
CA LYS A 505 86.11 86.86 27.74
C LYS A 505 85.42 88.23 27.81
N ASN A 506 84.10 88.28 27.96
CA ASN A 506 83.34 89.52 28.12
C ASN A 506 83.69 90.22 29.44
N ASP A 507 83.82 89.48 30.55
CA ASP A 507 84.35 90.01 31.82
C ASP A 507 85.76 90.57 31.66
N LYS A 508 86.61 89.92 30.83
CA LYS A 508 87.96 90.40 30.54
C LYS A 508 87.94 91.66 29.67
N ILE A 509 87.03 91.77 28.70
CA ILE A 509 86.80 93.00 27.92
C ILE A 509 86.34 94.12 28.85
N TYR A 510 85.33 93.89 29.71
CA TYR A 510 84.83 94.87 30.67
C TYR A 510 85.91 95.33 31.67
N GLN A 511 86.80 94.43 32.11
CA GLN A 511 87.98 94.80 32.90
C GLN A 511 88.94 95.72 32.13
N LEU A 512 89.18 95.45 30.85
CA LEU A 512 90.06 96.24 29.98
C LEU A 512 89.44 97.60 29.62
N GLU A 513 88.13 97.65 29.37
CA GLU A 513 87.37 98.90 29.17
C GLU A 513 87.43 99.77 30.42
N LYS A 514 87.23 99.18 31.61
CA LYS A 514 87.37 99.89 32.89
C LYS A 514 88.80 100.40 33.13
N GLN A 515 89.84 99.66 32.72
CA GLN A 515 91.22 100.13 32.76
C GLN A 515 91.48 101.25 31.74
N LEU A 516 90.89 101.16 30.54
CA LEU A 516 90.97 102.21 29.52
C LEU A 516 90.29 103.51 30.00
N ASP A 517 89.12 103.43 30.63
CA ASP A 517 88.45 104.60 31.24
C ASP A 517 89.26 105.20 32.39
N GLN A 518 89.93 104.36 33.19
CA GLN A 518 90.85 104.82 34.24
C GLN A 518 92.04 105.58 33.64
N GLU A 519 92.62 105.13 32.52
CA GLU A 519 93.71 105.87 31.86
C GLU A 519 93.23 107.05 31.00
N VAL A 520 92.02 107.01 30.43
CA VAL A 520 91.42 108.19 29.77
C VAL A 520 91.11 109.27 30.81
N THR A 521 90.65 108.91 32.00
CA THR A 521 90.46 109.86 33.10
C THR A 521 91.79 110.32 33.70
N SER A 522 92.80 109.45 33.85
CA SER A 522 94.17 109.84 34.23
C SER A 522 94.74 110.86 33.24
N ALA A 523 94.70 110.57 31.94
CA ALA A 523 95.18 111.43 30.86
C ALA A 523 94.39 112.74 30.77
N ASN A 524 93.10 112.75 31.11
CA ASN A 524 92.30 113.97 31.21
C ASN A 524 92.67 114.82 32.43
N ILE A 525 93.04 114.22 33.57
CA ILE A 525 93.59 114.93 34.73
C ILE A 525 94.98 115.50 34.40
N TYR A 526 95.87 114.72 33.77
CA TYR A 526 97.17 115.18 33.29
C TYR A 526 97.03 116.33 32.28
N ARG A 527 96.14 116.22 31.28
CA ARG A 527 95.85 117.30 30.32
C ARG A 527 95.29 118.56 30.99
N LYS A 528 94.44 118.43 32.01
CA LYS A 528 93.98 119.59 32.81
C LYS A 528 95.12 120.23 33.60
N LYS A 529 96.01 119.42 34.21
CA LYS A 529 97.18 119.91 34.97
C LYS A 529 98.20 120.62 34.08
N THR A 530 98.58 120.03 32.94
CA THR A 530 99.49 120.71 31.98
C THR A 530 98.86 121.97 31.39
N THR A 531 97.55 121.97 31.13
CA THR A 531 96.82 123.18 30.69
C THR A 531 96.83 124.29 31.77
N ALA A 532 96.83 123.95 33.06
CA ALA A 532 96.97 124.92 34.14
C ALA A 532 98.38 125.54 34.15
N ASN A 533 99.44 124.72 34.19
CA ASN A 533 100.83 125.18 34.10
C ASN A 533 101.08 126.05 32.84
N ILE A 534 100.49 125.70 31.69
CA ILE A 534 100.61 126.48 30.44
C ILE A 534 99.92 127.86 30.56
N LYS A 535 98.86 128.00 31.35
CA LYS A 535 98.22 129.30 31.61
C LYS A 535 99.06 130.17 32.53
N GLU A 536 99.70 129.57 33.53
CA GLU A 536 100.61 130.23 34.47
C GLU A 536 101.83 130.82 33.71
N LEU A 537 102.55 129.97 32.96
CA LEU A 537 103.67 130.38 32.11
C LEU A 537 103.29 131.41 31.03
N LYS A 538 102.03 131.38 30.53
CA LYS A 538 101.53 132.40 29.59
C LYS A 538 101.32 133.77 30.23
N ASN A 539 100.98 133.85 31.51
CA ASN A 539 100.86 135.13 32.20
C ASN A 539 102.24 135.78 32.40
N GLU A 540 103.26 134.99 32.75
CA GLU A 540 104.65 135.45 32.85
C GLU A 540 105.19 135.96 31.50
N LEU A 541 105.02 135.18 30.42
CA LEU A 541 105.40 135.57 29.06
C LEU A 541 104.62 136.80 28.53
N SER A 542 103.41 137.06 29.05
CA SER A 542 102.63 138.24 28.70
C SER A 542 103.20 139.52 29.29
N GLN A 543 103.71 139.47 30.53
CA GLN A 543 104.35 140.62 31.18
C GLN A 543 105.66 141.02 30.48
N LEU A 544 106.46 140.04 30.06
CA LEU A 544 107.73 140.28 29.34
C LEU A 544 107.56 140.81 27.91
N ARG A 545 106.41 140.55 27.25
CA ARG A 545 106.14 141.05 25.89
C ARG A 545 105.83 142.56 25.81
N LYS A 546 105.83 143.29 26.93
CA LYS A 546 105.53 144.73 26.97
C LYS A 546 106.73 145.64 26.63
N GLN A 547 107.85 145.10 26.12
CA GLN A 547 109.12 145.84 25.96
C GLN A 547 109.88 145.68 24.63
N LEU A 548 109.44 144.86 23.66
CA LEU A 548 110.25 144.58 22.46
C LEU A 548 109.46 144.69 21.13
N GLN A 549 110.03 145.45 20.18
CA GLN A 549 109.73 145.58 18.73
C GLN A 549 108.26 145.41 18.27
N THR A 550 107.55 146.43 17.76
CA THR A 550 107.87 147.42 16.70
C THR A 550 108.09 146.80 15.31
N GLN A 551 107.50 147.44 14.27
CA GLN A 551 107.73 147.30 12.82
C GLN A 551 107.20 146.08 12.03
N GLN A 552 106.47 146.42 10.95
CA GLN A 552 106.30 145.74 9.63
C GLN A 552 105.79 144.28 9.64
N CYS A 553 104.58 143.92 9.18
CA CYS A 553 103.65 144.44 8.14
C CYS A 553 104.07 144.15 6.69
N GLN A 554 103.07 143.77 5.86
CA GLN A 554 103.15 143.37 4.43
C GLN A 554 103.70 141.96 4.17
N SER A 555 103.21 141.15 3.22
CA SER A 555 101.99 141.25 2.37
C SER A 555 101.67 139.93 1.61
N THR A 556 100.62 139.98 0.76
CA THR A 556 100.22 139.06 -0.34
C THR A 556 99.27 137.89 -0.05
N PRO A 557 98.43 137.45 -1.04
CA PRO A 557 97.18 136.72 -0.76
C PRO A 557 96.99 135.40 -1.55
N GLU A 558 96.11 134.52 -1.06
CA GLU A 558 95.49 133.45 -1.85
C GLU A 558 93.98 133.33 -1.54
N VAL A 559 93.22 132.63 -2.39
CA VAL A 559 91.85 133.06 -2.80
C VAL A 559 90.97 131.87 -3.30
N VAL A 560 89.70 132.15 -3.64
CA VAL A 560 88.64 131.30 -4.27
C VAL A 560 87.80 130.37 -3.35
N VAL A 561 86.51 130.21 -3.75
CA VAL A 561 85.45 129.23 -3.37
C VAL A 561 84.92 129.32 -1.92
N GLU A 562 83.69 129.74 -1.59
CA GLU A 562 82.31 129.58 -2.10
C GLU A 562 81.53 128.30 -1.71
N LEU A 563 80.44 128.56 -0.96
CA LEU A 563 79.10 127.93 -1.05
C LEU A 563 78.90 126.46 -0.57
N PRO A 564 77.63 126.07 -0.30
CA PRO A 564 77.30 124.86 0.47
C PRO A 564 76.57 123.78 -0.36
N GLY A 565 76.29 122.62 0.23
CA GLY A 565 75.26 121.73 -0.34
C GLY A 565 75.12 120.34 0.29
N PRO A 566 73.98 119.66 0.10
CA PRO A 566 73.73 118.31 0.62
C PRO A 566 73.65 117.21 -0.47
N SER A 567 73.80 115.94 -0.06
CA SER A 567 73.37 114.73 -0.79
C SER A 567 73.29 113.56 0.22
N SER A 568 72.38 112.58 0.18
CA SER A 568 71.77 111.81 -0.93
C SER A 568 72.74 110.77 -1.53
N GLY A 569 72.41 109.49 -1.71
CA GLY A 569 71.22 108.69 -1.35
C GLY A 569 71.63 107.28 -0.88
N SER A 570 70.75 106.28 -0.74
CA SER A 570 69.53 106.03 -1.52
C SER A 570 68.63 104.93 -0.89
N ARG A 571 67.30 105.10 -0.97
CA ARG A 571 66.20 104.07 -0.88
C ARG A 571 66.08 103.24 0.43
N SER A 572 64.89 102.90 0.96
CA SER A 572 63.48 103.25 0.66
C SER A 572 62.67 103.14 1.98
N ARG A 573 61.90 104.14 2.42
CA ARG A 573 60.49 104.47 2.08
C ARG A 573 59.40 103.53 2.70
N THR A 574 58.67 104.07 3.69
CA THR A 574 57.22 103.91 4.01
C THR A 574 56.62 102.52 4.37
N SER A 575 55.61 102.36 5.25
CA SER A 575 55.03 103.22 6.30
C SER A 575 53.91 102.50 7.12
N SER A 576 53.64 102.98 8.34
CA SER A 576 52.30 103.19 8.97
C SER A 576 51.27 102.05 9.25
N ILE A 577 50.87 101.98 10.54
CA ILE A 577 49.52 101.83 11.17
C ILE A 577 48.72 100.49 11.28
N THR A 578 48.30 100.24 12.54
CA THR A 578 46.98 99.76 13.07
C THR A 578 46.34 98.38 12.77
N SER A 579 45.95 97.71 13.88
CA SER A 579 44.67 97.01 14.15
C SER A 579 44.30 95.65 13.53
N ILE A 580 44.10 94.68 14.45
CA ILE A 580 42.94 93.78 14.66
C ILE A 580 42.46 92.75 13.59
N ASP A 581 42.18 91.54 14.12
CA ASP A 581 41.15 90.56 13.75
C ASP A 581 41.44 89.29 12.89
N GLN A 582 40.41 88.43 12.88
CA GLN A 582 40.28 86.97 12.68
C GLN A 582 40.64 86.28 11.34
N VAL A 583 40.86 84.95 11.44
CA VAL A 583 40.51 83.84 10.49
C VAL A 583 40.96 83.99 9.02
N GLY A 584 41.83 83.16 8.42
CA GLY A 584 42.05 81.72 8.58
C GLY A 584 41.77 80.94 7.26
N ARG A 585 42.08 79.64 7.25
CA ARG A 585 41.55 78.56 6.36
C ARG A 585 42.18 78.24 4.98
N SER A 586 42.24 76.91 4.73
CA SER A 586 42.06 76.21 3.44
C SER A 586 43.20 76.17 2.39
N SER A 587 43.38 75.09 1.62
CA SER A 587 42.74 73.75 1.67
C SER A 587 43.49 72.71 0.80
N GLU A 588 43.49 71.44 1.24
CA GLU A 588 43.45 70.18 0.44
C GLU A 588 44.61 69.87 -0.56
N ALA A 589 44.91 68.62 -0.99
CA ALA A 589 44.58 67.25 -0.54
C ALA A 589 45.52 66.21 -1.22
N SER A 590 45.30 64.91 -0.96
CA SER A 590 45.79 63.72 -1.72
C SER A 590 47.28 63.33 -1.55
N TYR A 591 47.65 62.06 -1.35
CA TYR A 591 46.93 60.78 -1.32
C TYR A 591 47.76 59.72 -0.53
N ASN A 592 47.25 58.59 -0.02
CA ASN A 592 45.87 58.10 0.17
C ASN A 592 45.86 57.00 1.27
N LEU A 593 44.70 56.74 1.88
CA LEU A 593 44.39 55.49 2.59
C LEU A 593 42.88 55.23 2.51
N GLN A 594 42.43 53.98 2.30
CA GLN A 594 41.02 53.70 1.94
C GLN A 594 40.11 53.45 3.15
N SER A 595 38.91 54.02 3.08
CA SER A 595 37.72 53.68 3.87
C SER A 595 37.00 52.44 3.28
N PRO A 596 35.94 51.87 3.90
CA PRO A 596 34.69 52.55 4.30
C PRO A 596 34.54 52.66 5.83
N GLN A 597 34.21 53.83 6.37
CA GLN A 597 32.83 54.21 6.74
C GLN A 597 32.11 53.24 7.69
N GLU A 598 32.39 53.37 8.98
CA GLU A 598 31.31 53.30 9.98
C GLU A 598 30.60 54.67 9.99
N GLU A 599 29.46 54.77 9.31
CA GLU A 599 28.52 55.85 9.65
C GLU A 599 27.98 55.58 11.05
N ILE A 600 28.22 56.50 12.00
CA ILE A 600 27.50 56.51 13.28
C ILE A 600 26.08 57.01 13.00
N ALA A 601 25.31 56.12 12.40
CA ALA A 601 23.86 56.10 12.43
C ALA A 601 23.41 56.45 13.86
N PRO A 602 22.55 57.46 14.07
CA PRO A 602 22.07 57.80 15.41
C PRO A 602 21.47 56.55 16.07
N PRO A 603 21.49 56.40 17.40
CA PRO A 603 21.08 55.16 18.08
C PRO A 603 19.66 54.68 17.71
N PHE A 604 18.81 55.59 17.23
CA PHE A 604 17.52 55.30 16.62
C PHE A 604 17.60 54.46 15.33
N GLN A 605 18.53 54.75 14.41
CA GLN A 605 18.75 53.97 13.19
C GLN A 605 19.32 52.58 13.51
N GLN A 606 20.29 52.46 14.43
CA GLN A 606 20.80 51.14 14.85
C GLN A 606 19.70 50.30 15.52
N ALA A 607 18.88 50.90 16.38
CA ALA A 607 17.70 50.25 16.95
C ALA A 607 16.64 49.89 15.88
N MET A 608 16.53 50.67 14.80
CA MET A 608 15.67 50.37 13.66
C MET A 608 16.20 49.17 12.86
N ILE A 609 17.50 49.10 12.60
CA ILE A 609 18.17 47.96 11.95
C ILE A 609 17.97 46.68 12.78
N GLU A 610 18.22 46.73 14.10
CA GLU A 610 17.91 45.62 15.00
C GLU A 610 16.44 45.19 14.93
N LYS A 611 15.51 46.14 14.88
CA LYS A 611 14.08 45.85 14.79
C LYS A 611 13.70 45.27 13.44
N ILE A 612 14.32 45.70 12.35
CA ILE A 612 14.19 45.11 11.01
C ILE A 612 14.69 43.66 11.02
N VAL A 613 15.88 43.39 11.56
CA VAL A 613 16.43 42.02 11.66
C VAL A 613 15.55 41.13 12.55
N LYS A 614 15.05 41.64 13.67
CA LYS A 614 14.09 40.92 14.54
C LYS A 614 12.77 40.63 13.81
N LEU A 615 12.25 41.56 13.01
CA LEU A 615 11.05 41.37 12.19
C LEU A 615 11.28 40.41 11.02
N GLN A 616 12.42 40.48 10.32
CA GLN A 616 12.81 39.55 9.27
C GLN A 616 12.93 38.11 9.81
N LYS A 617 13.54 37.94 11.00
CA LYS A 617 13.66 36.63 11.66
C LYS A 617 12.33 36.11 12.20
N GLN A 618 11.37 36.98 12.50
CA GLN A 618 9.97 36.58 12.77
C GLN A 618 9.19 36.27 11.48
N LEU A 619 9.47 36.97 10.37
CA LEU A 619 8.90 36.71 9.06
C LEU A 619 9.34 35.34 8.53
N ALA A 620 10.65 35.05 8.51
CA ALA A 620 11.18 33.75 8.11
C ALA A 620 10.50 32.59 8.86
N ARG A 621 10.44 32.66 10.19
CA ARG A 621 9.74 31.67 11.04
C ARG A 621 8.23 31.57 10.80
N ARG A 622 7.59 32.64 10.32
CA ARG A 622 6.19 32.60 9.89
C ARG A 622 6.05 31.98 8.50
N THR A 623 6.97 32.24 7.58
CA THR A 623 7.03 31.62 6.26
C THR A 623 7.27 30.11 6.37
N GLU A 624 8.31 29.69 7.11
CA GLU A 624 8.57 28.27 7.46
C GLU A 624 7.32 27.59 8.04
N LYS A 625 6.55 28.30 8.87
CA LYS A 625 5.33 27.77 9.48
C LYS A 625 4.13 27.76 8.53
N ILE A 626 4.06 28.68 7.56
CA ILE A 626 3.07 28.69 6.49
C ILE A 626 3.35 27.52 5.54
N GLU A 627 4.58 27.39 5.03
CA GLU A 627 5.02 26.28 4.17
C GLU A 627 4.72 24.91 4.79
N PHE A 628 5.03 24.73 6.09
CA PHE A 628 4.67 23.53 6.84
C PHE A 628 3.15 23.26 6.87
N LEU A 629 2.33 24.30 7.04
CA LEU A 629 0.88 24.17 7.09
C LEU A 629 0.29 23.94 5.69
N GLU A 630 0.85 24.55 4.65
CA GLU A 630 0.44 24.37 3.25
C GLU A 630 0.72 22.93 2.77
N GLU A 631 1.89 22.37 3.08
CA GLU A 631 2.20 20.96 2.79
C GLU A 631 1.26 20.01 3.56
N HIS A 632 0.95 20.31 4.83
CA HIS A 632 0.00 19.51 5.62
C HIS A 632 -1.45 19.63 5.09
N VAL A 633 -1.86 20.79 4.57
CA VAL A 633 -3.16 20.98 3.88
C VAL A 633 -3.17 20.22 2.56
N LYS A 634 -2.09 20.25 1.79
CA LYS A 634 -1.92 19.49 0.54
C LYS A 634 -2.02 17.98 0.77
N GLN A 635 -1.35 17.45 1.78
CA GLN A 635 -1.45 16.03 2.16
C GLN A 635 -2.88 15.66 2.59
N CYS A 636 -3.56 16.53 3.35
CA CYS A 636 -4.97 16.35 3.71
C CYS A 636 -5.90 16.35 2.47
N LEU A 637 -5.66 17.22 1.49
CA LEU A 637 -6.41 17.25 0.22
C LEU A 637 -6.15 15.99 -0.63
N GLU A 638 -4.92 15.47 -0.67
CA GLU A 638 -4.64 14.20 -1.33
C GLU A 638 -5.34 13.02 -0.65
N GLU A 639 -5.35 12.96 0.69
CA GLU A 639 -6.13 11.96 1.42
C GLU A 639 -7.62 12.09 1.19
N LEU A 640 -8.16 13.32 1.15
CA LEU A 640 -9.55 13.57 0.83
C LEU A 640 -9.88 13.05 -0.57
N GLN A 641 -9.08 13.37 -1.59
CA GLN A 641 -9.26 12.86 -2.95
C GLN A 641 -9.17 11.32 -3.04
N LYS A 642 -8.25 10.69 -2.29
CA LYS A 642 -8.14 9.23 -2.19
C LYS A 642 -9.43 8.63 -1.60
N LYS A 643 -9.96 9.21 -0.50
CA LYS A 643 -11.23 8.80 0.14
C LYS A 643 -12.44 9.06 -0.78
N THR A 644 -12.51 10.20 -1.47
CA THR A 644 -13.58 10.52 -2.44
C THR A 644 -13.61 9.54 -3.60
N LYS A 645 -12.45 9.15 -4.17
CA LYS A 645 -12.39 8.11 -5.21
C LYS A 645 -12.91 6.76 -4.74
N ILE A 646 -12.61 6.37 -3.48
CA ILE A 646 -13.13 5.15 -2.87
C ILE A 646 -14.65 5.24 -2.71
N ILE A 647 -15.18 6.36 -2.21
CA ILE A 647 -16.63 6.58 -2.06
C ILE A 647 -17.33 6.55 -3.42
N GLN A 648 -16.77 7.20 -4.46
CA GLN A 648 -17.29 7.16 -5.83
C GLN A 648 -17.31 5.74 -6.41
N TYR A 649 -16.26 4.94 -6.15
CA TYR A 649 -16.21 3.54 -6.56
C TYR A 649 -17.31 2.69 -5.89
N TYR A 650 -17.57 2.91 -4.60
CA TYR A 650 -18.68 2.23 -3.91
C TYR A 650 -20.06 2.71 -4.39
N ALA A 651 -20.26 4.03 -4.57
CA ALA A 651 -21.51 4.60 -5.05
C ALA A 651 -21.87 4.11 -6.47
N LEU A 652 -20.91 4.12 -7.41
CA LEU A 652 -21.14 3.60 -8.76
C LEU A 652 -21.45 2.08 -8.77
N ARG A 653 -20.88 1.32 -7.83
CA ARG A 653 -21.19 -0.11 -7.65
C ARG A 653 -22.59 -0.34 -7.07
N GLU A 654 -23.08 0.59 -6.24
CA GLU A 654 -24.40 0.56 -5.63
C GLU A 654 -25.50 1.04 -6.58
N GLU A 655 -25.25 2.12 -7.34
CA GLU A 655 -26.13 2.57 -8.45
C GLU A 655 -26.24 1.51 -9.54
N ALA A 656 -25.14 0.83 -9.90
CA ALA A 656 -25.17 -0.31 -10.82
C ALA A 656 -25.97 -1.52 -10.28
N SER A 657 -26.18 -1.60 -8.96
CA SER A 657 -27.04 -2.62 -8.33
C SER A 657 -28.52 -2.19 -8.28
N LEU A 658 -28.80 -0.88 -8.44
CA LEU A 658 -30.15 -0.30 -8.46
C LEU A 658 -30.73 -0.20 -9.89
N LEU A 659 -29.87 -0.19 -10.91
CA LEU A 659 -30.22 -0.09 -12.33
C LEU A 659 -30.61 -1.43 -13.00
N VAL A 660 -31.20 -2.35 -12.23
CA VAL A 660 -31.76 -3.61 -12.75
C VAL A 660 -33.28 -3.58 -12.61
N PRO A 661 -34.03 -3.18 -13.66
CA PRO A 661 -35.47 -3.37 -13.72
C PRO A 661 -35.83 -4.86 -13.60
N ASP A 662 -36.97 -5.12 -12.95
CA ASP A 662 -37.54 -6.45 -12.82
C ASP A 662 -38.16 -6.94 -14.14
N ASP A 663 -38.64 -8.18 -14.12
CA ASP A 663 -39.39 -8.88 -15.17
C ASP A 663 -38.67 -9.17 -16.51
N LYS A 664 -38.21 -10.42 -16.54
CA LYS A 664 -38.04 -11.24 -17.75
C LYS A 664 -39.28 -11.16 -18.65
N ASP A 665 -39.08 -11.16 -19.98
CA ASP A 665 -39.42 -12.35 -20.79
C ASP A 665 -38.81 -12.32 -22.23
N LEU A 666 -39.12 -13.36 -23.02
CA LEU A 666 -39.00 -13.49 -24.49
C LEU A 666 -37.60 -13.64 -25.12
N ARG A 667 -37.01 -14.79 -24.76
CA ARG A 667 -36.23 -15.74 -25.58
C ARG A 667 -36.31 -15.61 -27.14
N LYS A 668 -35.17 -15.96 -27.78
CA LYS A 668 -34.95 -16.60 -29.13
C LYS A 668 -34.60 -15.72 -30.37
N VAL A 669 -34.01 -16.44 -31.35
CA VAL A 669 -33.68 -16.13 -32.78
C VAL A 669 -32.53 -15.10 -33.02
N PRO A 670 -31.90 -15.01 -34.23
CA PRO A 670 -30.53 -15.54 -34.38
C PRO A 670 -29.49 -14.55 -34.96
N ILE A 671 -28.23 -15.00 -35.00
CA ILE A 671 -27.09 -14.28 -35.59
C ILE A 671 -27.26 -14.14 -37.12
N SER A 672 -27.47 -12.91 -37.65
CA SER A 672 -27.22 -12.60 -39.07
C SER A 672 -27.06 -11.11 -39.42
N LYS A 673 -25.81 -10.76 -39.79
CA LYS A 673 -25.34 -9.87 -40.88
C LYS A 673 -26.12 -8.58 -41.24
N ARG A 674 -25.34 -7.48 -41.32
CA ARG A 674 -25.63 -6.10 -41.81
C ARG A 674 -26.41 -5.26 -40.78
N THR A 675 -26.17 -3.95 -40.61
CA THR A 675 -25.36 -3.00 -41.42
C THR A 675 -24.54 -2.04 -40.53
N ALA A 676 -23.74 -1.15 -41.13
CA ALA A 676 -22.88 -0.12 -40.49
C ALA A 676 -23.65 0.82 -39.51
N PRO A 677 -23.00 1.52 -38.54
CA PRO A 677 -21.60 1.99 -38.60
C PRO A 677 -20.71 1.78 -37.34
N ALA A 678 -20.87 0.68 -36.59
CA ALA A 678 -20.02 0.42 -35.40
C ALA A 678 -18.51 0.27 -35.69
N TYR A 679 -18.12 -0.16 -36.90
CA TYR A 679 -16.72 -0.51 -37.23
C TYR A 679 -15.75 0.69 -37.33
N SER A 680 -16.24 1.94 -37.33
CA SER A 680 -15.36 3.11 -37.47
C SER A 680 -14.49 3.39 -36.24
N LEU A 681 -14.83 2.86 -35.05
CA LEU A 681 -13.94 2.95 -33.88
C LEU A 681 -12.71 2.04 -34.02
N MET A 682 -12.91 0.84 -34.57
CA MET A 682 -11.87 -0.20 -34.53
C MET A 682 -10.67 0.11 -35.41
N GLY A 683 -10.83 0.91 -36.47
CA GLY A 683 -9.72 1.39 -37.31
C GLY A 683 -8.87 2.48 -36.66
N SER A 684 -9.44 3.29 -35.76
CA SER A 684 -8.72 4.42 -35.13
C SER A 684 -7.86 3.98 -33.94
N MET A 685 -8.31 2.99 -33.18
CA MET A 685 -7.65 2.54 -31.94
C MET A 685 -6.32 1.80 -32.13
N TRP A 686 -5.95 1.46 -33.36
CA TRP A 686 -4.69 0.74 -33.68
C TRP A 686 -3.65 1.64 -34.39
N SER A 687 -3.92 2.94 -34.54
CA SER A 687 -3.09 3.87 -35.32
C SER A 687 -2.45 4.99 -34.48
N THR A 688 -2.19 4.78 -33.18
CA THR A 688 -1.27 5.60 -32.39
C THR A 688 -0.55 4.72 -31.37
N GLY A 689 0.78 4.71 -31.38
CA GLY A 689 1.59 3.74 -30.65
C GLY A 689 1.58 3.95 -29.13
N ASN A 690 0.80 3.13 -28.42
CA ASN A 690 0.91 2.97 -26.96
C ASN A 690 0.50 1.54 -26.56
N ASP A 691 1.45 0.62 -26.65
CA ASP A 691 1.21 -0.83 -26.47
C ASP A 691 0.65 -1.19 -25.09
N LYS A 692 0.91 -0.35 -24.07
CA LYS A 692 0.36 -0.53 -22.72
C LYS A 692 -1.17 -0.45 -22.69
N SER A 693 -1.76 0.49 -23.42
CA SER A 693 -3.23 0.58 -23.53
C SER A 693 -3.84 -0.56 -24.35
N ALA A 694 -3.13 -1.05 -25.37
CA ALA A 694 -3.58 -2.21 -26.15
C ALA A 694 -3.57 -3.50 -25.29
N LEU A 695 -2.50 -3.72 -24.52
CA LEU A 695 -2.39 -4.84 -23.59
C LEU A 695 -3.45 -4.75 -22.47
N GLN A 696 -3.65 -3.57 -21.89
CA GLN A 696 -4.64 -3.36 -20.83
C GLN A 696 -6.07 -3.60 -21.32
N LEU A 697 -6.41 -3.13 -22.53
CA LEU A 697 -7.69 -3.43 -23.18
C LEU A 697 -7.83 -4.92 -23.51
N ALA A 698 -6.76 -5.59 -23.94
CA ALA A 698 -6.78 -7.04 -24.18
C ALA A 698 -7.05 -7.82 -22.87
N THR A 699 -6.46 -7.41 -21.74
CA THR A 699 -6.75 -8.02 -20.43
C THR A 699 -8.19 -7.74 -19.96
N GLU A 700 -8.73 -6.54 -20.24
CA GLU A 700 -10.13 -6.19 -19.91
C GLU A 700 -11.13 -7.01 -20.75
N VAL A 701 -10.87 -7.19 -22.05
CA VAL A 701 -11.68 -8.02 -22.94
C VAL A 701 -11.60 -9.49 -22.55
N ASN A 702 -10.40 -10.00 -22.20
CA ASN A 702 -10.25 -11.40 -21.77
C ASN A 702 -10.93 -11.65 -20.42
N SER A 703 -10.84 -10.70 -19.48
CA SER A 703 -11.57 -10.74 -18.21
C SER A 703 -13.10 -10.74 -18.41
N ARG A 704 -13.64 -9.90 -19.31
CA ARG A 704 -15.07 -9.93 -19.64
C ARG A 704 -15.50 -11.24 -20.31
N LEU A 705 -14.69 -11.78 -21.23
CA LEU A 705 -14.96 -13.08 -21.85
C LEU A 705 -14.99 -14.21 -20.81
N GLN A 706 -14.03 -14.21 -19.88
CA GLN A 706 -13.96 -15.21 -18.83
C GLN A 706 -15.14 -15.09 -17.85
N ALA A 707 -15.54 -13.88 -17.44
CA ALA A 707 -16.72 -13.67 -16.60
C ALA A 707 -18.01 -14.17 -17.27
N VAL A 708 -18.19 -13.94 -18.58
CA VAL A 708 -19.33 -14.48 -19.35
C VAL A 708 -19.28 -16.00 -19.45
N LEU A 709 -18.10 -16.60 -19.52
CA LEU A 709 -17.90 -18.05 -19.57
C LEU A 709 -18.21 -18.70 -18.20
N GLU A 710 -17.77 -18.07 -17.10
CA GLU A 710 -18.10 -18.45 -15.72
C GLU A 710 -19.60 -18.32 -15.44
N GLU A 711 -20.26 -17.23 -15.85
CA GLU A 711 -21.72 -17.06 -15.76
C GLU A 711 -22.47 -18.13 -16.57
N THR A 712 -21.95 -18.48 -17.75
CA THR A 712 -22.50 -19.53 -18.62
C THR A 712 -22.34 -20.92 -18.00
N LEU A 713 -21.21 -21.20 -17.34
CA LEU A 713 -20.98 -22.44 -16.59
C LEU A 713 -21.93 -22.55 -15.38
N LEU A 714 -22.06 -21.48 -14.59
CA LEU A 714 -22.98 -21.43 -13.45
C LEU A 714 -24.44 -21.63 -13.89
N LYS A 715 -24.86 -21.02 -15.01
CA LYS A 715 -26.17 -21.27 -15.62
C LYS A 715 -26.35 -22.71 -16.10
N ASN A 716 -25.32 -23.35 -16.66
CA ASN A 716 -25.39 -24.77 -17.02
C ASN A 716 -25.48 -25.68 -15.79
N ILE A 717 -24.77 -25.37 -14.69
CA ILE A 717 -24.86 -26.12 -13.43
C ILE A 717 -26.27 -25.98 -12.82
N ALA A 718 -26.83 -24.77 -12.77
CA ALA A 718 -28.20 -24.56 -12.28
C ALA A 718 -29.27 -25.25 -13.16
N LEU A 719 -29.10 -25.23 -14.48
CA LEU A 719 -29.97 -25.97 -15.40
C LEU A 719 -29.83 -27.49 -15.24
N LYS A 720 -28.61 -27.99 -14.99
CA LYS A 720 -28.33 -29.40 -14.69
C LYS A 720 -29.10 -29.84 -13.44
N THR A 721 -28.98 -29.11 -12.32
CA THR A 721 -29.78 -29.38 -11.10
C THR A 721 -31.29 -29.30 -11.36
N SER A 722 -31.76 -28.34 -12.16
CA SER A 722 -33.19 -28.27 -12.52
C SER A 722 -33.66 -29.45 -13.38
N VAL A 723 -32.81 -30.03 -14.23
CA VAL A 723 -33.11 -31.23 -15.02
C VAL A 723 -33.08 -32.48 -14.14
N ASP A 724 -32.11 -32.58 -13.25
CA ASP A 724 -31.97 -33.70 -12.33
C ASP A 724 -33.17 -33.76 -11.36
N ASN A 725 -33.59 -32.62 -10.78
CA ASN A 725 -34.82 -32.50 -9.98
C ASN A 725 -36.10 -32.89 -10.75
N LEU A 726 -36.21 -32.52 -12.03
CA LEU A 726 -37.32 -32.95 -12.89
C LEU A 726 -37.26 -34.45 -13.18
N GLY A 727 -36.07 -35.03 -13.29
CA GLY A 727 -35.86 -36.47 -13.39
C GLY A 727 -36.32 -37.22 -12.13
N GLU A 728 -36.02 -36.69 -10.94
CA GLU A 728 -36.53 -37.23 -9.67
C GLU A 728 -38.05 -37.19 -9.59
N GLU A 729 -38.68 -36.07 -9.96
CA GLU A 729 -40.14 -35.93 -9.92
C GLU A 729 -40.83 -36.82 -10.98
N ILE A 730 -40.25 -36.97 -12.17
CA ILE A 730 -40.70 -37.97 -13.16
C ILE A 730 -40.55 -39.40 -12.59
N ALA A 731 -39.46 -39.70 -11.90
CA ALA A 731 -39.26 -41.00 -11.24
C ALA A 731 -40.19 -41.21 -10.02
N ARG A 732 -40.66 -40.14 -9.37
CA ARG A 732 -41.68 -40.17 -8.31
C ARG A 732 -43.06 -40.46 -8.91
N LEU A 733 -43.49 -39.66 -9.88
CA LEU A 733 -44.75 -39.81 -10.60
C LEU A 733 -44.84 -41.16 -11.34
N SER A 734 -43.75 -41.65 -11.92
CA SER A 734 -43.74 -42.98 -12.57
C SER A 734 -43.86 -44.14 -11.57
N ARG A 735 -43.38 -43.98 -10.32
CA ARG A 735 -43.62 -44.94 -9.24
C ARG A 735 -45.07 -44.89 -8.76
N GLU A 736 -45.62 -43.69 -8.59
CA GLU A 736 -47.01 -43.45 -8.19
C GLU A 736 -48.00 -44.01 -9.23
N ASN A 737 -47.78 -43.74 -10.51
CA ASN A 737 -48.61 -44.26 -11.60
C ASN A 737 -48.52 -45.80 -11.73
N ARG A 738 -47.34 -46.40 -11.49
CA ARG A 738 -47.19 -47.87 -11.40
C ARG A 738 -47.94 -48.47 -10.20
N GLN A 739 -48.03 -47.76 -9.08
CA GLN A 739 -48.85 -48.20 -7.92
C GLN A 739 -50.36 -48.05 -8.18
N LEU A 740 -50.79 -47.05 -8.94
CA LEU A 740 -52.19 -46.90 -9.38
C LEU A 740 -52.57 -48.02 -10.36
N SER A 741 -51.70 -48.34 -11.32
CA SER A 741 -51.86 -49.47 -12.26
C SER A 741 -51.81 -50.87 -11.61
N LEU A 742 -51.51 -50.96 -10.31
CA LEU A 742 -51.56 -52.20 -9.51
C LEU A 742 -52.75 -52.21 -8.53
N LYS A 743 -53.61 -51.19 -8.57
CA LYS A 743 -54.85 -51.06 -7.80
C LYS A 743 -56.10 -50.97 -8.69
N SER A 744 -55.91 -51.00 -10.00
CA SER A 744 -56.91 -51.23 -11.05
C SER A 744 -56.83 -52.66 -11.55
#